data_AF-A0A246RYL7-F1
#
_entry.id   AF-A0A246RYL7-F1
#
_cell.length_a   1.000
_cell.length_b   1.000
_cell.length_c   1.000
_cell.angle_alpha   90.00
_cell.angle_beta   90.00
_cell.angle_gamma   90.00
#
_symmetry.space_group_name_H-M   'P 1'
#
loop_
_entity.id
_entity.type
_entity.pdbx_description
1 polymer ?
#
loop_
_entity_poly.entity_id
_entity_poly.type
_entity_poly.pdbx_seq_one_letter_code
_entity_poly.pdbx_strand_id
1 'polypeptide(L)'
;MSDANRKLLLDAELFNASWYVNRYPDAQHSQLSPLEHFLNYGWALGRCPGPGFDPEEYSRRYPDVATSGLNPLLHYLHHGRSEGRRAVVGQGDSPAVPQLAVVLHAYHLELVALLGDRLALLKEPFDLFITTSHAPNTREIVALQKRYPGAKVVHCANRGRDIAPFFSLIPRLQRYTLCLKLHTKQGVTPVAKQWRDTLLSSVLPSGGGVQALLHKLRSDPRLQLAGPQRLFMSQLAMRFGNGPWLEKLAPRVNVSLESDWGFFAGSMFWCRPQALSALAAEVAPLMFEPETGEQDGELSHALERLVGGVVRPQSERVLLLPHGSNGELSPYLMETELESTMPSELLIDSSDLQALQASGSSRVKAARKQGVNGDINLNGDLAICGWLADSGSSAPRSALIRIDGHHDIEVIANQFRNDLRDNGIHEGRHAFETYPPVELVDGQNHHLELIDTLSGHVVASGDAVWEFQRSFSDFAGYLAHGLVDPYLSRPFREADKRCLAAMENVADGLTRDAQALAKAPLVTVIMPCFNRLDTIEAAVESVSSQVYANWELLLVDDGSTDGTREWCERQAAKNERIQLIALKKNRGVSHARNQGLEVAQGAYIAYLDSDNVWDPRYLAAMVGAFSREPTAKAFYSGLYRYTGNATEPSGVLFGPLNRALLFNRNYVDLNAFCHTREAYQQCGGFDETLPRFVDWDLIRRYSQRVRLCSVPVVLTHYYYGRAANTLTANTEYVGYLDQVREATGHQWSAAKSTASTALQRGVSVVIPSYESLEDLRDCLTSLEALALGDKLEVIVVDNDSSSPVKKFLEEAQAAGRLKAIFNSCNYGFTHAVNLGLAAAKTDHDLMLLNNDAQVEPGALEAMQLAATQLPECGLVVPQQILPGGTPTLTTHVPYADADQPCDVNLSAHHGNIVTPPLLHDGRVLEISFAPFFCVYIPRETYRLAGPLDAQFGRHYRSDRIYCDVVRHLLGLRIYHVSDACVVHKLQKSTRVLSGRSNSQFDLMFKKNQWDEPTRRSLGFRKAVWDI
;
A
#
# COMPACT_ATOMS: atom_id res chain seq x y z
N MET A 1 8.67 -45.77 26.03
CA MET A 1 8.73 -46.96 25.16
C MET A 1 9.19 -48.15 26.00
N SER A 2 8.65 -49.36 25.80
CA SER A 2 8.99 -50.55 26.59
C SER A 2 10.38 -51.12 26.24
N ASP A 3 11.07 -51.71 27.22
CA ASP A 3 12.37 -52.40 27.03
C ASP A 3 12.30 -53.53 25.98
N ALA A 4 11.12 -54.10 25.77
CA ALA A 4 10.85 -55.10 24.74
C ALA A 4 11.13 -54.59 23.32
N ASN A 5 10.79 -53.33 23.00
CA ASN A 5 11.02 -52.76 21.66
C ASN A 5 12.50 -52.45 21.41
N ARG A 6 13.26 -52.10 22.46
CA ARG A 6 14.71 -51.88 22.36
C ARG A 6 15.44 -53.18 22.03
N LYS A 7 15.07 -54.27 22.71
CA LYS A 7 15.64 -55.60 22.47
C LYS A 7 15.33 -56.13 21.06
N LEU A 8 14.09 -55.96 20.60
CA LEU A 8 13.65 -56.40 19.27
C LEU A 8 14.42 -55.73 18.11
N LEU A 9 14.79 -54.45 18.26
CA LEU A 9 15.55 -53.70 17.25
C LEU A 9 17.02 -54.10 17.19
N LEU A 10 17.61 -54.44 18.33
CA LEU A 10 19.00 -54.90 18.41
C LEU A 10 19.15 -56.32 17.84
N ASP A 11 18.15 -57.18 18.03
CA ASP A 11 18.15 -58.56 17.53
C ASP A 11 17.82 -58.69 16.02
N ALA A 12 17.27 -57.64 15.40
CA ALA A 12 16.76 -57.70 14.02
C ALA A 12 17.81 -57.44 12.92
N GLU A 13 19.06 -57.08 13.25
CA GLU A 13 20.14 -56.66 12.31
C GLU A 13 19.79 -55.51 11.33
N LEU A 14 18.58 -54.94 11.41
CA LEU A 14 18.12 -53.84 10.54
C LEU A 14 18.50 -52.45 11.06
N PHE A 15 18.88 -52.32 12.34
CA PHE A 15 19.45 -51.10 12.90
C PHE A 15 20.97 -51.26 13.06
N ASN A 16 21.75 -50.38 12.42
CA ASN A 16 23.21 -50.40 12.49
C ASN A 16 23.72 -49.10 13.09
N ALA A 17 24.11 -49.13 14.37
CA ALA A 17 24.50 -47.94 15.13
C ALA A 17 25.68 -47.19 14.50
N SER A 18 26.74 -47.89 14.09
CA SER A 18 27.92 -47.27 13.48
C SER A 18 27.62 -46.64 12.13
N TRP A 19 26.83 -47.31 11.29
CA TRP A 19 26.36 -46.77 10.02
C TRP A 19 25.46 -45.54 10.25
N TYR A 20 24.56 -45.63 11.22
CA TYR A 20 23.58 -44.58 11.53
C TYR A 20 24.26 -43.29 12.01
N VAL A 21 25.21 -43.38 12.93
CA VAL A 21 25.97 -42.22 13.44
C VAL A 21 26.85 -41.61 12.34
N ASN A 22 27.53 -42.44 11.55
CA ASN A 22 28.35 -41.95 10.44
C ASN A 22 27.53 -41.30 9.32
N ARG A 23 26.27 -41.72 9.15
CA ARG A 23 25.37 -41.18 8.13
C ARG A 23 24.67 -39.90 8.58
N TYR A 24 24.44 -39.72 9.88
CA TYR A 24 23.60 -38.66 10.42
C TYR A 24 24.32 -37.85 11.53
N PRO A 25 24.87 -36.66 11.19
CA PRO A 25 25.70 -35.87 12.10
C PRO A 25 25.04 -35.44 13.42
N ASP A 26 23.75 -35.14 13.44
CA ASP A 26 23.01 -34.80 14.67
C ASP A 26 22.79 -36.00 15.61
N ALA A 27 22.80 -37.24 15.08
CA ALA A 27 22.82 -38.43 15.92
C ALA A 27 24.19 -38.58 16.61
N GLN A 28 25.27 -38.18 15.93
CA GLN A 28 26.64 -38.18 16.47
C GLN A 28 26.84 -37.17 17.59
N HIS A 29 26.21 -35.99 17.48
CA HIS A 29 26.35 -34.91 18.45
C HIS A 29 25.27 -34.96 19.56
N SER A 30 24.38 -35.95 19.56
CA SER A 30 23.37 -36.11 20.60
C SER A 30 23.95 -36.77 21.87
N GLN A 31 23.45 -36.40 23.05
CA GLN A 31 23.74 -37.14 24.30
C GLN A 31 22.96 -38.46 24.43
N LEU A 32 22.22 -38.86 23.39
CA LEU A 32 21.44 -40.09 23.36
C LEU A 32 22.23 -41.20 22.68
N SER A 33 21.94 -42.46 23.03
CA SER A 33 22.45 -43.57 22.22
C SER A 33 21.88 -43.50 20.79
N PRO A 34 22.59 -43.99 19.76
CA PRO A 34 22.10 -43.92 18.36
C PRO A 34 20.71 -44.53 18.16
N LEU A 35 20.42 -45.61 18.89
CA LEU A 35 19.12 -46.26 18.88
C LEU A 35 18.03 -45.38 19.52
N GLU A 36 18.32 -44.71 20.63
CA GLU A 36 17.40 -43.77 21.27
C GLU A 36 17.15 -42.55 20.39
N HIS A 37 18.20 -42.04 19.75
CA HIS A 37 18.07 -40.97 18.78
C HIS A 37 17.16 -41.38 17.61
N PHE A 38 17.35 -42.57 17.05
CA PHE A 38 16.49 -43.09 15.99
C PHE A 38 15.03 -43.21 16.43
N LEU A 39 14.79 -43.78 17.62
CA LEU A 39 13.45 -44.01 18.15
C LEU A 39 12.69 -42.74 18.52
N ASN A 40 13.38 -41.75 19.07
CA ASN A 40 12.76 -40.51 19.52
C ASN A 40 12.60 -39.51 18.37
N TYR A 41 13.54 -39.49 17.42
CA TYR A 41 13.61 -38.45 16.39
C TYR A 41 13.83 -39.03 14.99
N GLY A 42 14.78 -39.96 14.84
CA GLY A 42 15.25 -40.40 13.52
C GLY A 42 14.21 -40.98 12.58
N TRP A 43 13.37 -41.90 13.04
CA TRP A 43 12.31 -42.47 12.19
C TRP A 43 11.28 -41.41 11.78
N ALA A 44 10.94 -40.53 12.72
CA ALA A 44 10.03 -39.41 12.50
C ALA A 44 10.66 -38.35 11.59
N LEU A 45 11.99 -38.35 11.43
CA LEU A 45 12.77 -37.56 10.47
C LEU A 45 13.09 -38.31 9.16
N GLY A 46 12.54 -39.52 8.96
CA GLY A 46 12.67 -40.28 7.71
C GLY A 46 14.04 -40.95 7.53
N ARG A 47 14.78 -41.13 8.62
CA ARG A 47 16.14 -41.69 8.56
C ARG A 47 16.09 -43.20 8.44
N CYS A 48 17.01 -43.75 7.67
CA CYS A 48 17.15 -45.19 7.60
C CYS A 48 17.84 -45.69 8.88
N PRO A 49 17.28 -46.69 9.58
CA PRO A 49 17.90 -47.31 10.76
C PRO A 49 19.24 -48.01 10.44
N GLY A 50 19.43 -48.39 9.18
CA GLY A 50 20.60 -49.06 8.64
C GLY A 50 20.42 -49.27 7.13
N PRO A 51 21.42 -49.82 6.43
CA PRO A 51 21.34 -50.03 4.98
C PRO A 51 20.30 -51.08 4.56
N GLY A 52 19.75 -51.87 5.50
CA GLY A 52 18.82 -52.97 5.21
C GLY A 52 17.33 -52.61 5.27
N PHE A 53 16.97 -51.37 5.61
CA PHE A 53 15.57 -50.96 5.76
C PHE A 53 15.38 -49.47 5.48
N ASP A 54 14.45 -49.14 4.58
CA ASP A 54 14.03 -47.77 4.27
C ASP A 54 12.59 -47.53 4.76
N PRO A 55 12.40 -46.71 5.81
CA PRO A 55 11.08 -46.43 6.36
C PRO A 55 10.12 -45.72 5.40
N GLU A 56 10.63 -44.88 4.49
CA GLU A 56 9.79 -44.16 3.53
C GLU A 56 9.31 -45.11 2.43
N GLU A 57 10.21 -45.96 1.93
CA GLU A 57 9.87 -46.98 0.93
C GLU A 57 8.89 -48.01 1.49
N TYR A 58 9.08 -48.42 2.75
CA TYR A 58 8.17 -49.33 3.43
C TYR A 58 6.77 -48.72 3.58
N SER A 59 6.69 -47.45 3.99
CA SER A 59 5.41 -46.75 4.15
C SER A 59 4.72 -46.47 2.81
N ARG A 60 5.50 -46.24 1.74
CA ARG A 60 5.00 -46.07 0.38
C ARG A 60 4.42 -47.37 -0.19
N ARG A 61 5.12 -48.48 0.04
CA ARG A 61 4.68 -49.81 -0.42
C ARG A 61 3.48 -50.33 0.37
N TYR A 62 3.34 -49.90 1.62
CA TYR A 62 2.27 -50.33 2.52
C TYR A 62 1.53 -49.10 3.10
N PRO A 63 0.58 -48.51 2.35
CA PRO A 63 -0.08 -47.25 2.71
C PRO A 63 -0.87 -47.28 4.03
N ASP A 64 -1.32 -48.46 4.46
CA ASP A 64 -1.96 -48.67 5.76
C ASP A 64 -1.00 -48.35 6.92
N VAL A 65 0.30 -48.63 6.75
CA VAL A 65 1.34 -48.27 7.71
C VAL A 65 1.52 -46.75 7.79
N ALA A 66 1.54 -46.07 6.64
CA ALA A 66 1.63 -44.60 6.58
C ALA A 66 0.45 -43.92 7.30
N THR A 67 -0.75 -44.52 7.19
CA THR A 67 -1.98 -44.01 7.81
C THR A 67 -2.03 -44.29 9.32
N SER A 68 -1.31 -45.32 9.80
CA SER A 68 -1.31 -45.72 11.22
C SER A 68 -0.52 -44.78 12.14
N GLY A 69 0.40 -43.98 11.60
CA GLY A 69 1.31 -43.12 12.38
C GLY A 69 2.34 -43.90 13.22
N LEU A 70 2.42 -45.22 13.10
CA LEU A 70 3.39 -46.06 13.80
C LEU A 70 4.78 -45.94 13.18
N ASN A 71 5.82 -46.14 14.00
CA ASN A 71 7.19 -46.25 13.50
C ASN A 71 7.29 -47.41 12.48
N PRO A 72 7.66 -47.15 11.20
CA PRO A 72 7.61 -48.17 10.14
C PRO A 72 8.49 -49.39 10.40
N LEU A 73 9.66 -49.21 11.04
CA LEU A 73 10.54 -50.34 11.39
C LEU A 73 9.90 -51.18 12.52
N LEU A 74 9.32 -50.54 13.53
CA LEU A 74 8.62 -51.27 14.60
C LEU A 74 7.37 -51.97 14.07
N HIS A 75 6.60 -51.34 13.19
CA HIS A 75 5.47 -51.99 12.52
C HIS A 75 5.92 -53.24 11.76
N TYR A 76 7.01 -53.13 10.98
CA TYR A 76 7.55 -54.27 10.26
C TYR A 76 7.94 -55.43 11.18
N LEU A 77 8.63 -55.13 12.29
CA LEU A 77 9.11 -56.14 13.21
C LEU A 77 7.99 -56.79 14.03
N HIS A 78 6.95 -56.04 14.41
CA HIS A 78 5.84 -56.55 15.21
C HIS A 78 4.75 -57.26 14.39
N HIS A 79 4.46 -56.75 13.19
CA HIS A 79 3.32 -57.19 12.39
C HIS A 79 3.74 -57.53 10.96
N GLY A 80 4.49 -56.64 10.30
CA GLY A 80 4.77 -56.78 8.88
C GLY A 80 5.49 -58.07 8.49
N ARG A 81 6.42 -58.58 9.31
CA ARG A 81 7.19 -59.80 9.01
C ARG A 81 6.32 -61.06 9.06
N SER A 82 5.41 -61.18 10.04
CA SER A 82 4.50 -62.32 10.14
C SER A 82 3.37 -62.25 9.11
N GLU A 83 3.00 -61.04 8.69
CA GLU A 83 2.07 -60.78 7.59
C GLU A 83 2.69 -61.00 6.19
N GLY A 84 3.95 -61.42 6.10
CA GLY A 84 4.64 -61.69 4.83
C GLY A 84 5.07 -60.45 4.05
N ARG A 85 5.02 -59.25 4.67
CA ARG A 85 5.53 -58.01 4.07
C ARG A 85 7.05 -58.09 3.98
N ARG A 86 7.65 -57.45 2.98
CA ARG A 86 9.11 -57.46 2.78
C ARG A 86 9.74 -56.24 3.43
N ALA A 87 10.87 -56.43 4.11
CA ALA A 87 11.81 -55.35 4.36
C ALA A 87 12.23 -54.78 2.99
N VAL A 88 12.01 -53.49 2.80
CA VAL A 88 12.38 -52.81 1.56
C VAL A 88 13.65 -52.02 1.79
N VAL A 89 14.57 -52.18 0.84
CA VAL A 89 15.80 -51.42 0.69
C VAL A 89 15.58 -50.48 -0.47
N GLY A 90 15.90 -49.19 -0.31
CA GLY A 90 15.63 -48.19 -1.34
C GLY A 90 16.27 -48.59 -2.68
N GLN A 91 15.45 -48.95 -3.68
CA GLN A 91 15.84 -48.96 -5.08
C GLN A 91 15.60 -47.55 -5.62
N GLY A 92 16.61 -46.96 -6.25
CA GLY A 92 16.61 -45.59 -6.77
C GLY A 92 15.71 -45.35 -7.98
N ASP A 93 14.47 -45.83 -7.95
CA ASP A 93 13.46 -45.51 -8.95
C ASP A 93 12.63 -44.34 -8.44
N SER A 94 12.94 -43.14 -8.96
CA SER A 94 12.26 -41.89 -8.61
C SER A 94 10.82 -41.89 -9.18
N PRO A 95 9.76 -41.93 -8.33
CA PRO A 95 8.46 -41.41 -8.74
C PRO A 95 8.61 -39.92 -9.08
N ALA A 96 7.75 -39.38 -9.94
CA ALA A 96 7.74 -37.97 -10.31
C ALA A 96 7.86 -37.10 -9.05
N VAL A 97 9.02 -36.44 -8.92
CA VAL A 97 9.43 -35.75 -7.68
C VAL A 97 8.43 -34.62 -7.41
N PRO A 98 7.77 -34.58 -6.24
CA PRO A 98 6.90 -33.45 -5.91
C PRO A 98 7.74 -32.17 -5.89
N GLN A 99 7.33 -31.18 -6.68
CA GLN A 99 8.14 -29.98 -6.88
C GLN A 99 8.06 -29.00 -5.70
N LEU A 100 6.98 -29.05 -4.91
CA LEU A 100 6.69 -28.04 -3.88
C LEU A 100 6.41 -28.67 -2.51
N ALA A 101 7.09 -28.17 -1.49
CA ALA A 101 6.76 -28.37 -0.09
C ALA A 101 6.29 -27.07 0.56
N VAL A 102 5.40 -27.20 1.54
CA VAL A 102 5.04 -26.10 2.43
C VAL A 102 5.31 -26.54 3.86
N VAL A 103 6.08 -25.74 4.60
CA VAL A 103 6.27 -25.94 6.04
C VAL A 103 5.48 -24.88 6.78
N LEU A 104 4.49 -25.30 7.56
CA LEU A 104 3.70 -24.45 8.43
C LEU A 104 4.00 -24.77 9.89
N HIS A 105 4.61 -23.82 10.60
CA HIS A 105 4.71 -23.90 12.06
C HIS A 105 3.46 -23.33 12.73
N ALA A 106 2.64 -24.21 13.32
CA ALA A 106 1.36 -23.89 13.93
C ALA A 106 1.47 -23.86 15.46
N TYR A 107 1.77 -22.67 16.01
CA TYR A 107 1.86 -22.42 17.45
C TYR A 107 0.67 -21.64 17.99
N HIS A 108 0.28 -20.56 17.31
CA HIS A 108 -0.91 -19.76 17.63
C HIS A 108 -2.12 -20.28 16.86
N LEU A 109 -2.90 -21.14 17.53
CA LEU A 109 -3.96 -21.94 16.91
C LEU A 109 -5.09 -21.10 16.31
N GLU A 110 -5.35 -19.91 16.83
CA GLU A 110 -6.37 -18.99 16.33
C GLU A 110 -6.08 -18.48 14.91
N LEU A 111 -4.82 -18.53 14.47
CA LEU A 111 -4.40 -18.10 13.13
C LEU A 111 -4.32 -19.25 12.11
N VAL A 112 -4.57 -20.50 12.54
CA VAL A 112 -4.47 -21.67 11.66
C VAL A 112 -5.51 -21.62 10.53
N ALA A 113 -6.71 -21.14 10.81
CA ALA A 113 -7.76 -20.98 9.80
C ALA A 113 -7.33 -19.99 8.70
N LEU A 114 -6.83 -18.81 9.09
CA LEU A 114 -6.33 -17.78 8.17
C LEU A 114 -5.24 -18.33 7.24
N LEU A 115 -4.28 -19.08 7.78
CA LEU A 115 -3.22 -19.67 6.95
C LEU A 115 -3.74 -20.81 6.08
N GLY A 116 -4.70 -21.59 6.57
CA GLY A 116 -5.42 -22.56 5.75
C GLY A 116 -6.10 -21.92 4.53
N ASP A 117 -6.68 -20.73 4.67
CA ASP A 117 -7.27 -19.98 3.55
C ASP A 117 -6.23 -19.45 2.59
N ARG A 118 -5.12 -18.91 3.10
CA ARG A 118 -4.00 -18.45 2.26
C ARG A 118 -3.36 -19.58 1.47
N LEU A 119 -3.25 -20.78 2.04
CA LEU A 119 -2.73 -21.96 1.34
C LEU A 119 -3.63 -22.40 0.17
N ALA A 120 -4.91 -22.04 0.16
CA ALA A 120 -5.80 -22.33 -0.97
C ALA A 120 -5.45 -21.52 -2.24
N LEU A 121 -4.60 -20.49 -2.14
CA LEU A 121 -4.08 -19.75 -3.29
C LEU A 121 -3.06 -20.56 -4.12
N LEU A 122 -2.45 -21.59 -3.51
CA LEU A 122 -1.60 -22.55 -4.21
C LEU A 122 -2.48 -23.52 -5.00
N LYS A 123 -2.54 -23.33 -6.31
CA LYS A 123 -3.40 -24.13 -7.21
C LYS A 123 -2.76 -25.44 -7.68
N GLU A 124 -1.47 -25.63 -7.43
CA GLU A 124 -0.72 -26.82 -7.79
C GLU A 124 -0.54 -27.78 -6.60
N PRO A 125 -0.29 -29.08 -6.84
CA PRO A 125 -0.06 -30.04 -5.76
C PRO A 125 1.20 -29.70 -4.94
N PHE A 126 1.08 -29.73 -3.62
CA PHE A 126 2.19 -29.56 -2.68
C PHE A 126 2.08 -30.52 -1.49
N ASP A 127 3.22 -30.86 -0.90
CA ASP A 127 3.26 -31.59 0.37
C ASP A 127 3.30 -30.61 1.55
N LEU A 128 2.32 -30.72 2.45
CA LEU A 128 2.22 -29.88 3.64
C LEU A 128 2.83 -30.56 4.87
N PHE A 129 3.80 -29.91 5.49
CA PHE A 129 4.38 -30.30 6.79
C PHE A 129 3.90 -29.32 7.86
N ILE A 130 3.18 -29.82 8.85
CA ILE A 130 2.66 -29.02 9.96
C ILE A 130 3.53 -29.32 11.18
N THR A 131 4.37 -28.37 11.61
CA THR A 131 5.12 -28.50 12.86
C THR A 131 4.35 -27.83 13.98
N THR A 132 4.20 -28.49 15.13
CA THR A 132 3.44 -27.94 16.25
C THR A 132 3.85 -28.57 17.59
N SER A 133 3.76 -27.79 18.67
CA SER A 133 3.89 -28.28 20.04
C SER A 133 2.57 -28.76 20.64
N HIS A 134 1.46 -28.57 19.93
CA HIS A 134 0.14 -29.00 20.35
C HIS A 134 -0.10 -30.45 19.98
N ALA A 135 -0.96 -31.14 20.75
CA ALA A 135 -1.28 -32.54 20.47
C ALA A 135 -1.83 -32.69 19.04
N PRO A 136 -1.44 -33.72 18.26
CA PRO A 136 -1.88 -33.86 16.86
C PRO A 136 -3.40 -33.93 16.66
N ASN A 137 -4.14 -34.33 17.69
CA ASN A 137 -5.61 -34.40 17.71
C ASN A 137 -6.29 -33.06 18.10
N THR A 138 -5.53 -31.98 18.24
CA THR A 138 -6.08 -30.64 18.52
C THR A 138 -7.00 -30.21 17.38
N ARG A 139 -8.14 -29.60 17.72
CA ARG A 139 -9.24 -29.32 16.79
C ARG A 139 -8.79 -28.59 15.52
N GLU A 140 -7.96 -27.58 15.66
CA GLU A 140 -7.47 -26.71 14.58
C GLU A 140 -6.52 -27.47 13.64
N ILE A 141 -5.63 -28.31 14.20
CA ILE A 141 -4.72 -29.16 13.43
C ILE A 141 -5.50 -30.24 12.68
N VAL A 142 -6.47 -30.88 13.34
CA VAL A 142 -7.38 -31.85 12.70
C VAL A 142 -8.19 -31.19 11.58
N ALA A 143 -8.67 -29.96 11.78
CA ALA A 143 -9.37 -29.23 10.73
C ALA A 143 -8.48 -28.96 9.51
N LEU A 144 -7.22 -28.58 9.75
CA LEU A 144 -6.25 -28.37 8.68
C LEU A 144 -5.90 -29.69 7.96
N GLN A 145 -5.74 -30.80 8.68
CA GLN A 145 -5.53 -32.13 8.09
C GLN A 145 -6.75 -32.63 7.31
N LYS A 146 -7.98 -32.29 7.74
CA LYS A 146 -9.19 -32.59 6.95
C LYS A 146 -9.21 -31.82 5.64
N ARG A 147 -8.77 -30.55 5.66
CA ARG A 147 -8.68 -29.70 4.46
C ARG A 147 -7.54 -30.15 3.53
N TYR A 148 -6.45 -30.66 4.10
CA TYR A 148 -5.29 -31.16 3.37
C TYR A 148 -4.98 -32.60 3.83
N PRO A 149 -5.66 -33.63 3.29
CA PRO A 149 -5.55 -35.03 3.75
C PRO A 149 -4.14 -35.63 3.68
N GLY A 150 -3.25 -35.07 2.85
CA GLY A 150 -1.83 -35.46 2.76
C GLY A 150 -0.90 -34.76 3.75
N ALA A 151 -1.42 -33.89 4.63
CA ALA A 151 -0.62 -33.10 5.55
C ALA A 151 0.05 -33.96 6.64
N LYS A 152 1.37 -33.81 6.78
CA LYS A 152 2.20 -34.53 7.75
C LYS A 152 2.37 -33.69 8.99
N VAL A 153 1.78 -34.12 10.11
CA VAL A 153 1.95 -33.45 11.40
C VAL A 153 3.22 -33.94 12.08
N VAL A 154 4.09 -33.02 12.43
CA VAL A 154 5.35 -33.25 13.14
C VAL A 154 5.25 -32.59 14.50
N HIS A 155 5.08 -33.41 15.52
CA HIS A 155 5.02 -32.94 16.90
C HIS A 155 6.42 -32.60 17.41
N CYS A 156 6.65 -31.33 17.77
CA CYS A 156 7.93 -30.83 18.26
C CYS A 156 7.73 -29.79 19.36
N ALA A 157 8.62 -29.76 20.36
CA ALA A 157 8.58 -28.70 21.36
C ALA A 157 8.79 -27.33 20.70
N ASN A 158 8.12 -26.29 21.18
CA ASN A 158 8.30 -24.92 20.69
C ASN A 158 9.61 -24.32 21.24
N ARG A 159 10.75 -24.84 20.76
CA ARG A 159 12.09 -24.33 21.08
C ARG A 159 12.66 -23.67 19.85
N GLY A 160 13.26 -22.50 20.01
CA GLY A 160 13.72 -21.71 18.86
C GLY A 160 12.59 -21.28 17.93
N ARG A 161 11.36 -21.20 18.45
CA ARG A 161 10.14 -20.74 17.77
C ARG A 161 9.90 -21.52 16.47
N ASP A 162 9.64 -20.84 15.37
CA ASP A 162 9.45 -21.42 14.05
C ASP A 162 10.74 -21.86 13.35
N ILE A 163 11.91 -21.42 13.82
CA ILE A 163 13.21 -21.65 13.19
C ILE A 163 13.70 -23.08 13.43
N ALA A 164 13.74 -23.56 14.68
CA ALA A 164 14.25 -24.91 14.96
C ALA A 164 13.39 -26.02 14.32
N PRO A 165 12.05 -25.98 14.41
CA PRO A 165 11.19 -26.94 13.73
C PRO A 165 11.40 -26.94 12.22
N PHE A 166 11.58 -25.77 11.61
CA PHE A 166 11.86 -25.66 10.17
C PHE A 166 13.21 -26.30 9.80
N PHE A 167 14.30 -25.94 10.49
CA PHE A 167 15.63 -26.50 10.24
C PHE A 167 15.68 -28.02 10.45
N SER A 168 14.91 -28.55 11.41
CA SER A 168 14.79 -30.00 11.62
C SER A 168 14.21 -30.76 10.42
N LEU A 169 13.43 -30.08 9.57
CA LEU A 169 12.83 -30.65 8.37
C LEU A 169 13.69 -30.51 7.12
N ILE A 170 14.70 -29.62 7.09
CA ILE A 170 15.54 -29.38 5.91
C ILE A 170 16.11 -30.65 5.27
N PRO A 171 16.60 -31.66 6.04
CA PRO A 171 17.07 -32.92 5.45
C PRO A 171 16.00 -33.66 4.64
N ARG A 172 14.73 -33.60 5.07
CA ARG A 172 13.59 -34.19 4.35
C ARG A 172 13.14 -33.33 3.18
N LEU A 173 13.34 -32.02 3.29
CA LEU A 173 12.96 -31.06 2.25
C LEU A 173 13.93 -31.07 1.06
N GLN A 174 15.11 -31.69 1.18
CA GLN A 174 16.11 -31.80 0.10
C GLN A 174 15.56 -32.44 -1.19
N ARG A 175 14.47 -33.23 -1.10
CA ARG A 175 13.81 -33.86 -2.23
C ARG A 175 12.90 -32.91 -3.04
N TYR A 176 12.58 -31.72 -2.53
CA TYR A 176 11.69 -30.77 -3.21
C TYR A 176 12.48 -29.69 -3.92
N THR A 177 11.97 -29.20 -5.04
CA THR A 177 12.62 -28.11 -5.78
C THR A 177 12.41 -26.75 -5.13
N LEU A 178 11.26 -26.54 -4.48
CA LEU A 178 10.90 -25.30 -3.80
C LEU A 178 10.22 -25.62 -2.46
N CYS A 179 10.44 -24.76 -1.48
CA CYS A 179 9.79 -24.80 -0.18
C CYS A 179 9.27 -23.42 0.20
N LEU A 180 7.99 -23.35 0.57
CA LEU A 180 7.41 -22.17 1.21
C LEU A 180 7.44 -22.37 2.73
N LYS A 181 8.10 -21.46 3.45
CA LYS A 181 8.13 -21.44 4.91
C LYS A 181 7.11 -20.44 5.46
N LEU A 182 6.22 -20.93 6.32
CA LEU A 182 5.19 -20.14 7.01
C LEU A 182 5.19 -20.46 8.50
N HIS A 183 4.69 -19.52 9.30
CA HIS A 183 4.36 -19.78 10.69
C HIS A 183 3.18 -18.91 11.14
N THR A 184 2.50 -19.31 12.21
CA THR A 184 1.52 -18.45 12.87
C THR A 184 2.28 -17.34 13.61
N LYS A 185 2.02 -16.07 13.29
CA LYS A 185 2.65 -14.89 13.94
C LYS A 185 1.58 -14.06 14.65
N GLN A 186 1.52 -14.13 15.97
CA GLN A 186 0.58 -13.35 16.76
C GLN A 186 1.10 -11.92 16.97
N GLY A 187 0.20 -10.94 16.94
CA GLY A 187 0.52 -9.53 17.14
C GLY A 187 -0.71 -8.82 17.68
N VAL A 188 -0.60 -8.26 18.88
CA VAL A 188 -1.70 -7.55 19.57
C VAL A 188 -1.82 -6.09 19.13
N THR A 189 -0.74 -5.49 18.62
CA THR A 189 -0.72 -4.10 18.14
C THR A 189 -1.08 -4.00 16.65
N PRO A 190 -1.63 -2.85 16.20
CA PRO A 190 -1.88 -2.59 14.78
C PRO A 190 -0.64 -2.78 13.90
N VAL A 191 0.54 -2.38 14.40
CA VAL A 191 1.83 -2.53 13.71
C VAL A 191 2.20 -4.01 13.54
N ALA A 192 2.06 -4.83 14.58
CA ALA A 192 2.37 -6.26 14.49
C ALA A 192 1.39 -7.01 13.55
N LYS A 193 0.13 -6.56 13.47
CA LYS A 193 -0.84 -7.07 12.49
C LYS A 193 -0.43 -6.69 11.07
N GLN A 194 -0.10 -5.42 10.82
CA GLN A 194 0.39 -4.95 9.52
C GLN A 194 1.67 -5.68 9.09
N TRP A 195 2.56 -5.97 10.03
CA TRP A 195 3.79 -6.73 9.78
C TRP A 195 3.48 -8.17 9.33
N ARG A 196 2.58 -8.87 10.02
CA ARG A 196 2.10 -10.21 9.60
C ARG A 196 1.45 -10.16 8.22
N ASP A 197 0.58 -9.18 7.99
CA ASP A 197 -0.17 -9.07 6.73
C ASP A 197 0.79 -8.78 5.56
N THR A 198 1.84 -8.00 5.80
CA THR A 198 2.95 -7.77 4.86
C THR A 198 3.70 -9.06 4.55
N LEU A 199 4.08 -9.84 5.56
CA LEU A 199 4.76 -11.14 5.37
C LEU A 199 3.91 -12.08 4.50
N LEU A 200 2.64 -12.26 4.87
CA LEU A 200 1.75 -13.24 4.23
C LEU A 200 1.35 -12.84 2.81
N SER A 201 0.99 -11.59 2.57
CA SER A 201 0.60 -11.12 1.24
C SER A 201 1.76 -11.10 0.25
N SER A 202 3.00 -10.93 0.72
CA SER A 202 4.19 -10.96 -0.14
C SER A 202 4.52 -12.38 -0.60
N VAL A 203 4.48 -13.37 0.30
CA VAL A 203 4.82 -14.77 -0.04
C VAL A 203 3.64 -15.55 -0.62
N LEU A 204 2.41 -15.14 -0.37
CA LEU A 204 1.17 -15.73 -0.92
C LEU A 204 0.23 -14.63 -1.45
N PRO A 205 0.59 -13.95 -2.54
CA PRO A 205 -0.26 -12.91 -3.15
C PRO A 205 -1.56 -13.46 -3.77
N SER A 206 -2.61 -12.65 -3.80
CA SER A 206 -3.86 -12.96 -4.52
C SER A 206 -3.75 -12.70 -6.03
N GLY A 207 -4.87 -12.68 -6.77
CA GLY A 207 -4.91 -12.21 -8.17
C GLY A 207 -4.11 -13.01 -9.21
N GLY A 208 -3.68 -14.24 -8.90
CA GLY A 208 -2.77 -15.02 -9.77
C GLY A 208 -1.28 -14.77 -9.53
N GLY A 209 -0.92 -13.88 -8.60
CA GLY A 209 0.46 -13.57 -8.24
C GLY A 209 1.28 -14.77 -7.77
N VAL A 210 0.66 -15.74 -7.06
CA VAL A 210 1.35 -16.96 -6.61
C VAL A 210 1.84 -17.78 -7.80
N GLN A 211 1.06 -17.81 -8.89
CA GLN A 211 1.39 -18.57 -10.10
C GLN A 211 2.50 -17.88 -10.90
N ALA A 212 2.49 -16.54 -10.97
CA ALA A 212 3.59 -15.78 -11.55
C ALA A 212 4.89 -15.95 -10.75
N LEU A 213 4.80 -15.91 -9.41
CA LEU A 213 5.93 -16.15 -8.52
C LEU A 213 6.51 -17.56 -8.70
N LEU A 214 5.67 -18.59 -8.69
CA LEU A 214 6.08 -19.96 -8.93
C LEU A 214 6.69 -20.15 -10.32
N HIS A 215 6.13 -19.50 -11.35
CA HIS A 215 6.70 -19.52 -12.70
C HIS A 215 8.11 -18.91 -12.71
N LYS A 216 8.30 -17.75 -12.08
CA LYS A 216 9.60 -17.06 -11.99
C LYS A 216 10.64 -17.90 -11.22
N LEU A 217 10.28 -18.40 -10.04
CA LEU A 217 11.15 -19.26 -9.22
C LEU A 217 11.58 -20.54 -9.96
N ARG A 218 10.72 -21.06 -10.85
CA ARG A 218 11.05 -22.22 -11.69
C ARG A 218 11.87 -21.85 -12.92
N SER A 219 11.57 -20.73 -13.56
CA SER A 219 12.24 -20.29 -14.79
C SER A 219 13.69 -19.87 -14.55
N ASP A 220 14.02 -19.44 -13.33
CA ASP A 220 15.38 -19.06 -12.96
C ASP A 220 15.91 -19.91 -11.80
N PRO A 221 16.69 -20.97 -12.07
CA PRO A 221 17.33 -21.79 -11.05
C PRO A 221 18.31 -21.02 -10.15
N ARG A 222 18.74 -19.81 -10.54
CA ARG A 222 19.60 -18.96 -9.71
C ARG A 222 18.83 -18.31 -8.57
N LEU A 223 17.49 -18.25 -8.64
CA LEU A 223 16.65 -17.77 -7.54
C LEU A 223 16.57 -18.83 -6.45
N GLN A 224 17.31 -18.60 -5.38
CA GLN A 224 17.42 -19.53 -4.23
C GLN A 224 16.54 -19.11 -3.06
N LEU A 225 16.22 -17.81 -2.97
CA LEU A 225 15.42 -17.22 -1.89
C LEU A 225 14.49 -16.14 -2.46
N ALA A 226 13.25 -16.09 -2.00
CA ALA A 226 12.32 -15.00 -2.30
C ALA A 226 11.45 -14.63 -1.10
N GLY A 227 11.20 -13.35 -0.89
CA GLY A 227 10.50 -12.90 0.31
C GLY A 227 10.16 -11.41 0.29
N PRO A 228 9.55 -10.89 1.36
CA PRO A 228 8.99 -9.54 1.40
C PRO A 228 10.06 -8.44 1.31
N GLN A 229 9.98 -7.59 0.29
CA GLN A 229 10.93 -6.49 0.03
C GLN A 229 11.02 -5.52 1.20
N ARG A 230 9.88 -5.12 1.77
CA ARG A 230 9.82 -4.15 2.89
C ARG A 230 10.47 -4.66 4.18
N LEU A 231 10.77 -5.96 4.25
CA LEU A 231 11.33 -6.63 5.42
C LEU A 231 12.67 -7.29 5.10
N PHE A 232 13.29 -6.91 3.97
CA PHE A 232 14.63 -7.33 3.61
C PHE A 232 15.64 -6.40 4.28
N MET A 233 16.43 -6.93 5.21
CA MET A 233 17.29 -6.15 6.12
C MET A 233 18.76 -6.52 5.95
N SER A 234 19.66 -5.54 6.16
CA SER A 234 21.12 -5.74 6.16
C SER A 234 21.58 -6.50 7.41
N GLN A 235 22.38 -7.54 7.21
CA GLN A 235 23.03 -8.28 8.27
C GLN A 235 24.00 -7.41 9.08
N LEU A 236 24.80 -6.56 8.43
CA LEU A 236 25.74 -5.69 9.15
C LEU A 236 24.99 -4.67 10.00
N ALA A 237 23.94 -4.05 9.45
CA ALA A 237 23.11 -3.09 10.16
C ALA A 237 22.35 -3.73 11.33
N MET A 238 22.02 -5.03 11.24
CA MET A 238 21.20 -5.75 12.22
C MET A 238 21.97 -6.81 13.03
N ARG A 239 23.32 -6.74 13.07
CA ARG A 239 24.22 -7.73 13.69
C ARG A 239 24.13 -7.83 15.23
N PHE A 240 23.73 -6.74 15.87
CA PHE A 240 23.08 -6.64 17.19
C PHE A 240 22.85 -7.97 17.93
N GLY A 241 23.35 -8.16 19.17
CA GLY A 241 23.00 -9.26 20.11
C GLY A 241 23.31 -10.70 19.65
N ASN A 242 23.36 -10.94 18.35
CA ASN A 242 23.52 -12.22 17.66
C ASN A 242 24.95 -12.40 17.15
N GLY A 243 25.78 -11.35 17.25
CA GLY A 243 27.21 -11.34 16.89
C GLY A 243 27.96 -12.57 17.39
N PRO A 244 27.88 -12.94 18.69
CA PRO A 244 28.57 -14.14 19.20
C PRO A 244 28.15 -15.45 18.50
N TRP A 245 26.87 -15.60 18.17
CA TRP A 245 26.37 -16.76 17.43
C TRP A 245 26.79 -16.74 15.96
N LEU A 246 26.77 -15.57 15.33
CA LEU A 246 27.21 -15.35 13.96
C LEU A 246 28.71 -15.62 13.80
N GLU A 247 29.54 -15.14 14.73
CA GLU A 247 30.98 -15.44 14.84
C GLU A 247 31.27 -16.93 14.95
N LYS A 248 30.40 -17.66 15.67
CA LYS A 248 30.52 -19.11 15.83
C LYS A 248 30.09 -19.90 14.60
N LEU A 249 29.02 -19.49 13.93
CA LEU A 249 28.35 -20.27 12.89
C LEU A 249 28.77 -19.89 11.46
N ALA A 250 28.94 -18.60 11.16
CA ALA A 250 29.24 -18.13 9.80
C ALA A 250 30.52 -18.77 9.21
N PRO A 251 31.64 -18.92 9.94
CA PRO A 251 32.82 -19.61 9.41
C PRO A 251 32.58 -21.08 9.06
N ARG A 252 31.65 -21.76 9.76
CA ARG A 252 31.34 -23.18 9.55
C ARG A 252 30.53 -23.43 8.28
N VAL A 253 29.80 -22.41 7.84
CA VAL A 253 29.03 -22.43 6.59
C VAL A 253 29.69 -21.63 5.47
N ASN A 254 30.99 -21.30 5.64
CA ASN A 254 31.81 -20.56 4.67
C ASN A 254 31.25 -19.16 4.31
N VAL A 255 30.66 -18.46 5.29
CA VAL A 255 30.14 -17.10 5.14
C VAL A 255 31.06 -16.12 5.85
N SER A 256 31.57 -15.13 5.11
CA SER A 256 32.43 -14.08 5.69
C SER A 256 31.58 -13.02 6.42
N LEU A 257 31.88 -12.82 7.70
CA LEU A 257 31.26 -11.78 8.52
C LEU A 257 31.72 -10.37 8.15
N GLU A 258 32.76 -10.20 7.35
CA GLU A 258 33.17 -8.88 6.86
C GLU A 258 32.32 -8.40 5.68
N SER A 259 31.45 -9.27 5.16
CA SER A 259 30.55 -8.92 4.07
C SER A 259 29.15 -8.60 4.56
N ASP A 260 28.48 -7.66 3.89
CA ASP A 260 27.05 -7.44 4.09
C ASP A 260 26.21 -8.30 3.15
N TRP A 261 25.14 -8.88 3.68
CA TRP A 261 24.13 -9.62 2.94
C TRP A 261 22.75 -9.28 3.51
N GLY A 262 21.71 -9.41 2.69
CA GLY A 262 20.34 -9.19 3.15
C GLY A 262 19.66 -10.47 3.65
N PHE A 263 18.72 -10.34 4.57
CA PHE A 263 17.86 -11.41 5.07
C PHE A 263 16.42 -10.94 5.24
N PHE A 264 15.44 -11.86 5.27
CA PHE A 264 14.02 -11.51 5.48
C PHE A 264 13.68 -11.58 6.97
N ALA A 265 13.44 -10.42 7.59
CA ALA A 265 13.02 -10.33 8.98
C ALA A 265 11.58 -10.83 9.16
N GLY A 266 11.34 -11.70 10.15
CA GLY A 266 10.04 -12.34 10.38
C GLY A 266 9.85 -13.66 9.63
N SER A 267 10.95 -14.26 9.14
CA SER A 267 11.12 -15.66 8.73
C SER A 267 10.06 -16.32 7.83
N MET A 268 9.25 -15.57 7.07
CA MET A 268 8.38 -16.10 6.02
C MET A 268 8.97 -15.82 4.63
N PHE A 269 9.29 -16.88 3.89
CA PHE A 269 9.95 -16.78 2.59
C PHE A 269 9.80 -18.08 1.79
N TRP A 270 10.06 -17.98 0.49
CA TRP A 270 10.32 -19.09 -0.41
C TRP A 270 11.81 -19.39 -0.45
N CYS A 271 12.19 -20.66 -0.43
CA CYS A 271 13.58 -21.07 -0.59
C CYS A 271 13.70 -22.36 -1.40
N ARG A 272 14.88 -22.58 -1.97
CA ARG A 272 15.33 -23.92 -2.39
C ARG A 272 15.96 -24.62 -1.19
N PRO A 273 15.41 -25.74 -0.70
CA PRO A 273 15.92 -26.40 0.51
C PRO A 273 17.40 -26.78 0.44
N GLN A 274 17.92 -27.03 -0.77
CA GLN A 274 19.31 -27.39 -1.03
C GLN A 274 20.29 -26.30 -0.59
N ALA A 275 19.91 -25.03 -0.77
CA ALA A 275 20.74 -23.88 -0.36
C ALA A 275 20.94 -23.80 1.16
N LEU A 276 20.05 -24.42 1.94
CA LEU A 276 20.10 -24.40 3.41
C LEU A 276 20.74 -25.64 4.02
N SER A 277 21.22 -26.59 3.20
CA SER A 277 21.73 -27.89 3.66
C SER A 277 22.96 -27.76 4.58
N ALA A 278 23.91 -26.90 4.22
CA ALA A 278 25.10 -26.65 5.04
C ALA A 278 24.75 -26.01 6.39
N LEU A 279 23.81 -25.06 6.39
CA LEU A 279 23.33 -24.43 7.61
C LEU A 279 22.57 -25.41 8.50
N ALA A 280 21.71 -26.24 7.91
CA ALA A 280 20.96 -27.26 8.65
C ALA A 280 21.87 -28.33 9.28
N ALA A 281 23.00 -28.68 8.66
CA ALA A 281 23.95 -29.64 9.20
C ALA A 281 24.61 -29.16 10.51
N GLU A 282 24.72 -27.85 10.70
CA GLU A 282 25.29 -27.22 11.90
C GLU A 282 24.25 -26.95 13.01
N VAL A 283 22.97 -27.21 12.75
CA VAL A 283 21.85 -26.81 13.63
C VAL A 283 21.14 -28.04 14.20
N ALA A 284 21.38 -28.30 15.49
CA ALA A 284 20.67 -29.34 16.25
C ALA A 284 19.50 -28.74 17.06
N PRO A 285 18.29 -29.34 17.05
CA PRO A 285 17.12 -28.86 17.80
C PRO A 285 17.33 -28.71 19.31
N LEU A 286 18.27 -29.48 19.89
CA LEU A 286 18.61 -29.44 21.30
C LEU A 286 19.45 -28.21 21.71
N MET A 287 19.99 -27.46 20.75
CA MET A 287 20.77 -26.23 20.99
C MET A 287 19.89 -24.98 21.13
N PHE A 288 18.59 -25.10 20.91
CA PHE A 288 17.68 -23.98 21.02
C PHE A 288 17.14 -23.85 22.45
N GLU A 289 17.17 -22.61 22.94
CA GLU A 289 16.64 -22.26 24.25
C GLU A 289 15.11 -22.48 24.31
N PRO A 290 14.57 -22.78 25.51
CA PRO A 290 13.13 -22.71 25.77
C PRO A 290 12.62 -21.27 25.54
N GLU A 291 11.39 -21.13 25.05
CA GLU A 291 10.77 -19.82 24.84
C GLU A 291 10.52 -19.10 26.19
N THR A 292 11.16 -17.94 26.39
CA THR A 292 11.02 -17.10 27.61
C THR A 292 10.50 -15.68 27.36
N GLY A 293 10.28 -15.29 26.09
CA GLY A 293 9.82 -13.95 25.68
C GLY A 293 10.60 -13.41 24.46
N GLU A 294 10.17 -12.28 23.86
CA GLU A 294 10.87 -11.61 22.73
C GLU A 294 12.16 -10.92 23.18
N GLN A 295 13.31 -11.62 23.05
CA GLN A 295 14.64 -11.03 23.23
C GLN A 295 15.52 -11.27 21.99
N ASP A 296 16.01 -10.19 21.37
CA ASP A 296 17.00 -10.24 20.28
C ASP A 296 18.36 -10.72 20.83
N GLY A 297 19.02 -11.64 20.12
CA GLY A 297 20.30 -12.25 20.55
C GLY A 297 20.28 -13.78 20.72
N GLU A 298 19.10 -14.39 20.61
CA GLU A 298 18.95 -15.85 20.60
C GLU A 298 19.46 -16.51 19.31
N LEU A 299 19.86 -17.78 19.39
CA LEU A 299 20.30 -18.59 18.25
C LEU A 299 19.30 -18.61 17.08
N SER A 300 18.00 -18.55 17.35
CA SER A 300 16.92 -18.48 16.36
C SER A 300 17.07 -17.27 15.42
N HIS A 301 17.33 -16.08 15.97
CA HIS A 301 17.48 -14.85 15.21
C HIS A 301 18.84 -14.79 14.48
N ALA A 302 19.90 -15.39 15.04
CA ALA A 302 21.18 -15.54 14.33
C ALA A 302 21.02 -16.43 13.09
N LEU A 303 20.23 -17.51 13.18
CA LEU A 303 19.94 -18.40 12.06
C LEU A 303 19.03 -17.76 11.02
N GLU A 304 18.01 -17.00 11.42
CA GLU A 304 17.19 -16.20 10.49
C GLU A 304 18.06 -15.31 9.59
N ARG A 305 19.05 -14.64 10.19
CA ARG A 305 20.01 -13.78 9.46
C ARG A 305 20.95 -14.58 8.55
N LEU A 306 21.41 -15.75 9.00
CA LEU A 306 22.33 -16.59 8.21
C LEU A 306 21.67 -17.23 6.99
N VAL A 307 20.34 -17.36 6.94
CA VAL A 307 19.63 -17.84 5.74
C VAL A 307 20.01 -17.03 4.49
N GLY A 308 20.09 -15.71 4.60
CA GLY A 308 20.54 -14.86 3.50
C GLY A 308 22.04 -14.99 3.19
N GLY A 309 22.85 -15.36 4.18
CA GLY A 309 24.30 -15.45 4.06
C GLY A 309 24.78 -16.74 3.41
N VAL A 310 24.07 -17.86 3.58
CA VAL A 310 24.45 -19.17 3.02
C VAL A 310 24.04 -19.35 1.57
N VAL A 311 23.12 -18.53 1.07
CA VAL A 311 22.67 -18.46 -0.34
C VAL A 311 23.70 -17.71 -1.23
N ARG A 312 24.96 -17.61 -0.78
CA ARG A 312 25.93 -16.61 -1.27
C ARG A 312 27.09 -17.11 -2.15
N PRO A 313 27.46 -18.39 -2.33
CA PRO A 313 28.65 -18.67 -3.13
C PRO A 313 28.33 -18.72 -4.64
N GLN A 314 28.57 -17.59 -5.30
CA GLN A 314 28.82 -17.38 -6.73
C GLN A 314 27.69 -17.79 -7.69
N SER A 315 26.92 -16.78 -8.14
CA SER A 315 25.88 -16.78 -9.20
C SER A 315 24.40 -16.97 -8.80
N GLU A 316 24.07 -16.87 -7.51
CA GLU A 316 22.70 -17.00 -6.97
C GLU A 316 22.05 -15.63 -6.67
N ARG A 317 20.74 -15.50 -6.95
CA ARG A 317 19.91 -14.28 -6.87
C ARG A 317 18.85 -14.40 -5.77
N VAL A 318 18.54 -13.29 -5.12
CA VAL A 318 17.40 -13.14 -4.19
C VAL A 318 16.30 -12.34 -4.87
N LEU A 319 15.06 -12.83 -4.79
CA LEU A 319 13.89 -12.12 -5.32
C LEU A 319 13.17 -11.36 -4.20
N LEU A 320 13.11 -10.04 -4.33
CA LEU A 320 12.36 -9.18 -3.43
C LEU A 320 10.93 -9.02 -3.94
N LEU A 321 9.96 -9.37 -3.09
CA LEU A 321 8.54 -9.35 -3.39
C LEU A 321 7.93 -8.06 -2.82
N PRO A 322 7.54 -7.08 -3.65
CA PRO A 322 6.94 -5.85 -3.16
C PRO A 322 5.62 -6.12 -2.46
N HIS A 323 5.33 -5.34 -1.43
CA HIS A 323 4.04 -5.34 -0.75
C HIS A 323 3.15 -4.26 -1.37
N GLY A 324 2.10 -4.67 -2.08
CA GLY A 324 1.00 -3.77 -2.45
C GLY A 324 0.11 -3.50 -1.24
N SER A 325 -0.33 -2.26 -1.09
CA SER A 325 -1.19 -1.73 -0.01
C SER A 325 -2.52 -2.47 0.18
N ASN A 326 -2.93 -3.30 -0.80
CA ASN A 326 -4.16 -4.11 -0.76
C ASN A 326 -3.91 -5.63 -0.64
N GLY A 327 -2.67 -6.08 -0.45
CA GLY A 327 -2.32 -7.50 -0.34
C GLY A 327 -2.24 -8.27 -1.68
N GLU A 328 -2.24 -7.56 -2.81
CA GLU A 328 -1.97 -8.09 -4.15
C GLU A 328 -0.54 -7.75 -4.58
N LEU A 329 0.14 -8.68 -5.25
CA LEU A 329 1.36 -8.38 -6.01
C LEU A 329 0.94 -7.82 -7.38
N SER A 330 1.46 -6.65 -7.74
CA SER A 330 1.32 -6.06 -9.07
C SER A 330 1.64 -7.12 -10.16
N PRO A 331 0.87 -7.21 -11.27
CA PRO A 331 1.23 -8.04 -12.42
C PRO A 331 2.57 -7.60 -13.04
N TYR A 332 3.06 -6.41 -12.67
CA TYR A 332 4.42 -5.95 -12.88
C TYR A 332 5.23 -6.24 -11.62
N LEU A 333 5.83 -7.43 -11.54
CA LEU A 333 6.97 -7.68 -10.65
C LEU A 333 8.03 -6.62 -11.00
N MET A 334 8.10 -5.52 -10.24
CA MET A 334 9.24 -4.62 -10.29
C MET A 334 10.41 -5.34 -9.64
N GLU A 335 11.17 -6.02 -10.48
CA GLU A 335 12.36 -6.79 -10.14
C GLU A 335 13.42 -5.84 -9.58
N THR A 336 13.84 -6.06 -8.33
CA THR A 336 15.22 -5.76 -7.94
C THR A 336 15.89 -7.10 -7.68
N GLU A 337 16.39 -7.72 -8.74
CA GLU A 337 17.22 -8.91 -8.64
C GLU A 337 18.60 -8.49 -8.14
N LEU A 338 19.00 -9.03 -6.99
CA LEU A 338 20.28 -8.68 -6.38
C LEU A 338 21.34 -9.73 -6.71
N GLU A 339 22.48 -9.27 -7.22
CA GLU A 339 23.74 -9.98 -7.01
C GLU A 339 24.07 -9.90 -5.51
N SER A 340 24.63 -10.96 -4.94
CA SER A 340 24.58 -11.34 -3.51
C SER A 340 25.30 -10.42 -2.49
N THR A 341 25.49 -9.15 -2.84
CA THR A 341 25.90 -8.02 -2.02
C THR A 341 24.73 -7.06 -1.89
N MET A 342 24.43 -6.53 -0.70
CA MET A 342 23.48 -5.42 -0.55
C MET A 342 23.89 -4.27 -1.49
N PRO A 343 23.09 -3.87 -2.49
CA PRO A 343 23.36 -2.66 -3.25
C PRO A 343 23.28 -1.46 -2.33
N SER A 344 24.15 -0.49 -2.55
CA SER A 344 24.10 0.82 -1.88
C SER A 344 22.75 1.55 -2.04
N GLU A 345 21.95 1.14 -3.03
CA GLU A 345 20.63 1.68 -3.37
C GLU A 345 19.48 1.05 -2.57
N LEU A 346 19.70 -0.13 -1.96
CA LEU A 346 18.77 -0.81 -1.03
C LEU A 346 19.25 -0.74 0.42
N LEU A 347 20.46 -0.21 0.65
CA LEU A 347 20.71 0.49 1.90
C LEU A 347 19.61 1.55 1.97
N ILE A 348 18.71 1.43 2.94
CA ILE A 348 17.99 2.61 3.41
C ILE A 348 19.08 3.66 3.53
N ASP A 349 18.96 4.74 2.74
CA ASP A 349 19.99 5.76 2.69
C ASP A 349 20.35 6.07 4.13
N SER A 350 21.62 5.97 4.46
CA SER A 350 22.04 6.40 5.78
C SER A 350 21.62 7.84 6.01
N SER A 351 21.27 8.64 4.99
CA SER A 351 20.60 9.94 5.14
C SER A 351 19.08 9.89 5.32
N ASP A 352 18.37 8.82 5.02
CA ASP A 352 16.94 8.64 5.35
C ASP A 352 16.80 8.01 6.74
N LEU A 353 17.71 7.11 7.11
CA LEU A 353 17.88 6.66 8.50
C LEU A 353 18.57 7.72 9.36
N GLN A 354 19.48 8.55 8.82
CA GLN A 354 19.92 9.79 9.47
C GLN A 354 18.90 10.90 9.30
N ALA A 355 17.93 10.89 8.40
CA ALA A 355 16.84 11.87 8.45
C ALA A 355 15.86 11.48 9.56
N LEU A 356 15.57 10.17 9.70
CA LEU A 356 14.83 9.60 10.83
C LEU A 356 15.61 9.64 12.16
N GLN A 357 16.95 9.60 12.14
CA GLN A 357 17.80 9.73 13.34
C GLN A 357 18.27 11.18 13.60
N ALA A 358 18.30 12.07 12.60
CA ALA A 358 18.73 13.47 12.75
C ALA A 358 17.57 14.46 12.82
N SER A 359 16.35 14.10 12.41
CA SER A 359 15.17 14.88 12.79
C SER A 359 14.91 14.82 14.31
N GLY A 360 15.47 13.82 14.99
CA GLY A 360 15.41 13.65 16.45
C GLY A 360 16.75 13.67 17.21
N SER A 361 17.86 14.19 16.66
CA SER A 361 19.14 14.14 17.38
C SER A 361 19.32 15.33 18.33
N SER A 362 19.01 15.14 19.62
CA SER A 362 19.72 15.87 20.67
C SER A 362 21.10 15.21 20.85
N ARG A 363 22.17 16.01 20.86
CA ARG A 363 23.50 15.52 21.25
C ARG A 363 23.43 15.03 22.70
N VAL A 364 23.89 13.80 22.97
CA VAL A 364 24.07 13.26 24.33
C VAL A 364 24.81 14.30 25.18
N LYS A 365 24.13 14.89 26.18
CA LYS A 365 24.80 15.66 27.22
C LYS A 365 25.61 14.68 28.07
N ALA A 366 26.91 14.90 28.20
CA ALA A 366 27.85 14.00 28.87
C ALA A 366 27.28 13.45 30.20
N ALA A 367 27.31 12.13 30.38
CA ALA A 367 26.80 11.43 31.56
C ALA A 367 27.39 12.03 32.85
N ARG A 368 26.54 12.53 33.75
CA ARG A 368 26.96 13.09 35.04
C ARG A 368 26.59 12.12 36.17
N LYS A 369 27.61 11.46 36.74
CA LYS A 369 27.63 10.62 37.97
C LYS A 369 27.14 9.16 37.85
N GLN A 370 27.65 8.32 38.78
CA GLN A 370 27.20 6.95 39.03
C GLN A 370 25.68 6.90 39.28
N GLY A 371 24.96 6.02 38.56
CA GLY A 371 23.52 5.82 38.71
C GLY A 371 22.77 5.72 37.38
N VAL A 372 21.45 5.92 37.46
CA VAL A 372 20.52 5.95 36.31
C VAL A 372 20.67 7.29 35.57
N ASN A 373 20.89 7.24 34.26
CA ASN A 373 20.97 8.40 33.39
C ASN A 373 20.05 8.22 32.19
N GLY A 374 19.57 9.32 31.62
CA GLY A 374 18.67 9.30 30.49
C GLY A 374 18.40 10.71 29.96
N ASP A 375 17.78 10.79 28.79
CA ASP A 375 17.34 12.04 28.17
C ASP A 375 16.08 11.79 27.35
N ILE A 376 15.27 12.82 27.14
CA ILE A 376 14.13 12.79 26.21
C ILE A 376 14.42 13.77 25.08
N ASN A 377 14.30 13.28 23.86
CA ASN A 377 14.34 14.11 22.68
C ASN A 377 12.92 14.52 22.26
N LEU A 378 12.71 15.83 22.21
CA LEU A 378 11.42 16.47 21.95
C LEU A 378 11.43 17.31 20.66
N ASN A 379 12.34 17.01 19.73
CA ASN A 379 12.34 17.67 18.41
C ASN A 379 11.00 17.40 17.72
N GLY A 380 10.40 18.42 17.10
CA GLY A 380 8.97 18.53 16.72
C GLY A 380 8.40 17.55 15.69
N ASP A 381 8.87 16.32 15.66
CA ASP A 381 8.19 15.17 15.09
C ASP A 381 7.09 14.67 16.05
N LEU A 382 6.10 13.93 15.54
CA LEU A 382 5.03 13.35 16.36
C LEU A 382 5.51 12.25 17.33
N ALA A 383 6.76 11.83 17.25
CA ALA A 383 7.31 10.77 18.10
C ALA A 383 8.02 11.33 19.34
N ILE A 384 7.85 10.65 20.47
CA ILE A 384 8.61 10.87 21.71
C ILE A 384 9.76 9.87 21.72
N CYS A 385 10.98 10.36 21.51
CA CYS A 385 12.18 9.55 21.49
C CYS A 385 13.04 9.84 22.72
N GLY A 386 13.86 8.90 23.18
CA GLY A 386 14.77 9.17 24.29
C GLY A 386 15.66 7.98 24.60
N TRP A 387 16.34 8.04 25.75
CA TRP A 387 17.14 6.94 26.26
C TRP A 387 17.18 6.90 27.78
N LEU A 388 17.39 5.71 28.34
CA LEU A 388 17.50 5.47 29.77
C LEU A 388 18.44 4.28 30.04
N ALA A 389 19.49 4.48 30.82
CA ALA A 389 20.49 3.46 31.14
C ALA A 389 20.94 3.51 32.61
N ASP A 390 21.25 2.34 33.18
CA ASP A 390 22.03 2.27 34.42
C ASP A 390 23.52 2.26 34.12
N SER A 391 24.31 3.11 34.75
CA SER A 391 25.78 3.03 34.62
C SER A 391 26.35 1.67 35.09
N GLY A 392 25.63 0.92 35.92
CA GLY A 392 26.04 -0.38 36.47
C GLY A 392 25.44 -1.63 35.78
N SER A 393 24.56 -1.49 34.78
CA SER A 393 23.88 -2.62 34.14
C SER A 393 23.64 -2.36 32.65
N SER A 394 23.89 -3.38 31.82
CA SER A 394 23.61 -3.36 30.38
C SER A 394 22.20 -3.85 30.03
N ALA A 395 21.37 -4.18 31.03
CA ALA A 395 20.01 -4.67 30.82
C ALA A 395 19.06 -3.53 30.39
N PRO A 396 18.08 -3.81 29.50
CA PRO A 396 17.04 -2.87 29.15
C PRO A 396 16.32 -2.32 30.38
N ARG A 397 16.00 -1.03 30.36
CA ARG A 397 15.37 -0.34 31.49
C ARG A 397 13.97 0.13 31.15
N SER A 398 13.01 -0.12 32.03
CA SER A 398 11.64 0.37 31.87
C SER A 398 11.53 1.79 32.40
N ALA A 399 10.74 2.61 31.71
CA ALA A 399 10.47 3.99 32.09
C ALA A 399 8.99 4.31 31.95
N LEU A 400 8.55 5.30 32.72
CA LEU A 400 7.24 5.92 32.60
C LEU A 400 7.45 7.32 32.06
N ILE A 401 6.79 7.65 30.95
CA ILE A 401 6.72 9.02 30.45
C ILE A 401 5.42 9.61 30.95
N ARG A 402 5.51 10.59 31.84
CA ARG A 402 4.37 11.32 32.36
C ARG A 402 4.22 12.65 31.65
N ILE A 403 3.05 12.90 31.07
CA ILE A 403 2.73 14.14 30.35
C ILE A 403 1.70 14.94 31.16
N ASP A 404 1.99 16.23 31.38
CA ASP A 404 1.20 17.19 32.17
C ASP A 404 0.77 16.69 33.56
N GLY A 405 1.53 15.74 34.12
CA GLY A 405 1.28 15.17 35.44
C GLY A 405 0.18 14.11 35.51
N HIS A 406 -0.48 13.75 34.40
CA HIS A 406 -1.66 12.86 34.42
C HIS A 406 -1.77 11.85 33.27
N HIS A 407 -1.00 11.99 32.18
CA HIS A 407 -0.95 11.01 31.10
C HIS A 407 0.31 10.15 31.20
N ASP A 408 0.15 8.87 31.49
CA ASP A 408 1.25 7.94 31.73
C ASP A 408 1.42 6.97 30.55
N ILE A 409 2.63 6.94 29.96
CA ILE A 409 3.01 6.01 28.88
C ILE A 409 4.18 5.15 29.34
N GLU A 410 3.99 3.84 29.38
CA GLU A 410 5.07 2.90 29.68
C GLU A 410 5.94 2.66 28.44
N VAL A 411 7.26 2.78 28.60
CA VAL A 411 8.24 2.50 27.57
C VAL A 411 9.37 1.61 28.08
N ILE A 412 9.96 0.83 27.18
CA ILE A 412 11.14 0.01 27.50
C ILE A 412 12.30 0.52 26.64
N ALA A 413 13.36 0.96 27.30
CA ALA A 413 14.58 1.44 26.69
C ALA A 413 15.45 0.26 26.23
N ASN A 414 15.12 -0.31 25.07
CA ASN A 414 15.82 -1.46 24.47
C ASN A 414 16.24 -1.25 23.00
N GLN A 415 15.92 -0.09 22.43
CA GLN A 415 16.21 0.23 21.04
C GLN A 415 17.66 0.69 20.88
N PHE A 416 18.22 0.49 19.68
CA PHE A 416 19.60 0.85 19.38
C PHE A 416 19.73 2.27 18.80
N ARG A 417 20.76 3.00 19.26
CA ARG A 417 21.17 4.31 18.76
C ARG A 417 22.70 4.39 18.66
N ASN A 418 23.22 4.74 17.47
CA ASN A 418 24.66 4.83 17.20
C ASN A 418 25.36 5.84 18.11
N ASP A 419 24.73 6.98 18.38
CA ASP A 419 25.31 8.05 19.19
C ASP A 419 25.47 7.66 20.67
N LEU A 420 24.57 6.83 21.22
CA LEU A 420 24.71 6.30 22.58
C LEU A 420 25.94 5.39 22.70
N ARG A 421 26.18 4.53 21.70
CA ARG A 421 27.37 3.68 21.64
C ARG A 421 28.65 4.51 21.55
N ASP A 422 28.65 5.50 20.66
CA ASP A 422 29.82 6.35 20.43
C ASP A 422 30.17 7.22 21.65
N ASN A 423 29.21 7.45 22.56
CA ASN A 423 29.39 8.10 23.85
C ASN A 423 29.58 7.13 25.03
N GLY A 424 29.79 5.83 24.77
CA GLY A 424 30.13 4.83 25.80
C GLY A 424 28.94 4.34 26.65
N ILE A 425 27.70 4.55 26.19
CA ILE A 425 26.48 4.06 26.86
C ILE A 425 26.14 2.69 26.27
N HIS A 426 26.63 1.63 26.93
CA HIS A 426 26.25 0.21 26.78
C HIS A 426 25.77 -0.22 25.38
N GLU A 427 26.74 -0.43 24.48
CA GLU A 427 26.56 -0.88 23.08
C GLU A 427 25.52 -0.10 22.25
N GLY A 428 24.99 1.01 22.74
CA GLY A 428 23.96 1.83 22.11
C GLY A 428 22.51 1.36 22.32
N ARG A 429 22.23 0.33 23.14
CA ARG A 429 20.89 -0.32 23.24
C ARG A 429 20.03 0.13 24.42
N HIS A 430 19.89 1.43 24.58
CA HIS A 430 19.16 2.02 25.71
C HIS A 430 18.20 3.12 25.26
N ALA A 431 17.79 3.10 23.99
CA ALA A 431 16.86 4.07 23.43
C ALA A 431 15.41 3.59 23.48
N PHE A 432 14.46 4.50 23.35
CA PHE A 432 13.04 4.21 23.17
C PHE A 432 12.41 5.20 22.18
N GLU A 433 11.28 4.79 21.60
CA GLU A 433 10.38 5.60 20.77
C GLU A 433 8.94 5.25 21.14
N THR A 434 8.10 6.26 21.33
CA THR A 434 6.65 6.13 21.51
C THR A 434 5.95 7.35 20.89
N TYR A 435 4.62 7.45 21.00
CA TYR A 435 3.83 8.55 20.46
C TYR A 435 2.96 9.15 21.57
N PRO A 436 2.72 10.47 21.56
CA PRO A 436 1.77 11.08 22.47
C PRO A 436 0.36 10.53 22.19
N PRO A 437 -0.52 10.50 23.20
CA PRO A 437 -1.95 10.33 22.97
C PRO A 437 -2.43 11.36 21.94
N VAL A 438 -3.34 10.95 21.04
CA VAL A 438 -3.77 11.79 19.92
C VAL A 438 -4.37 13.12 20.39
N GLU A 439 -5.02 13.12 21.55
CA GLU A 439 -5.59 14.29 22.21
C GLU A 439 -4.56 15.36 22.58
N LEU A 440 -3.28 15.00 22.74
CA LEU A 440 -2.18 15.92 23.04
C LEU A 440 -1.46 16.40 21.76
N VAL A 441 -1.92 16.00 20.57
CA VAL A 441 -1.40 16.47 19.28
C VAL A 441 -2.11 17.77 18.84
N ASP A 442 -2.26 18.71 19.77
CA ASP A 442 -3.12 19.88 19.64
C ASP A 442 -2.37 21.19 19.34
N GLY A 443 -1.05 21.12 19.18
CA GLY A 443 -0.17 22.27 18.97
C GLY A 443 0.11 23.09 20.23
N GLN A 444 -0.29 22.63 21.41
CA GLN A 444 0.05 23.24 22.69
C GLN A 444 1.35 22.68 23.26
N ASN A 445 1.91 23.41 24.21
CA ASN A 445 3.12 23.01 24.91
C ASN A 445 2.74 22.08 26.07
N HIS A 446 3.24 20.84 26.02
CA HIS A 446 3.03 19.81 27.03
C HIS A 446 4.32 19.54 27.79
N HIS A 447 4.23 19.38 29.11
CA HIS A 447 5.37 19.07 29.97
C HIS A 447 5.55 17.56 30.13
N LEU A 448 6.76 17.04 29.91
CA LEU A 448 7.09 15.62 30.00
C LEU A 448 8.11 15.34 31.11
N GLU A 449 7.90 14.24 31.82
CA GLU A 449 8.84 13.67 32.78
C GLU A 449 9.15 12.21 32.42
N LEU A 450 10.44 11.87 32.27
CA LEU A 450 10.92 10.50 32.12
C LEU A 450 11.27 9.96 33.49
N ILE A 451 10.51 8.98 33.96
CA ILE A 451 10.63 8.42 35.30
C ILE A 451 11.15 6.98 35.18
N ASP A 452 12.23 6.67 35.86
CA ASP A 452 12.70 5.28 35.97
C ASP A 452 11.74 4.47 36.84
N THR A 453 11.16 3.39 36.32
CA THR A 453 10.13 2.63 37.05
C THR A 453 10.66 1.89 38.28
N LEU A 454 11.98 1.63 38.32
CA LEU A 454 12.61 0.93 39.44
C LEU A 454 12.94 1.86 40.62
N SER A 455 13.50 3.05 40.34
CA SER A 455 13.83 4.02 41.39
C SER A 455 12.72 5.03 41.68
N GLY A 456 11.76 5.21 40.77
CA GLY A 456 10.74 6.25 40.85
C GLY A 456 11.26 7.67 40.65
N HIS A 457 12.53 7.84 40.28
CA HIS A 457 13.15 9.15 40.08
C HIS A 457 12.88 9.69 38.67
N VAL A 458 12.60 10.99 38.57
CA VAL A 458 12.59 11.72 37.30
C VAL A 458 14.03 11.88 36.83
N VAL A 459 14.35 11.23 35.70
CA VAL A 459 15.70 11.20 35.12
C VAL A 459 15.92 12.33 34.12
N ALA A 460 14.86 12.70 33.38
CA ALA A 460 14.86 13.83 32.46
C ALA A 460 13.46 14.45 32.37
N SER A 461 13.40 15.72 31.98
CA SER A 461 12.16 16.44 31.73
C SER A 461 12.35 17.49 30.64
N GLY A 462 11.25 17.87 30.00
CA GLY A 462 11.25 18.89 28.96
C GLY A 462 9.85 19.17 28.46
N ASP A 463 9.73 20.16 27.60
CA ASP A 463 8.45 20.54 27.00
C ASP A 463 8.43 20.21 25.51
N ALA A 464 7.30 19.73 25.01
CA ALA A 464 7.10 19.38 23.60
C ALA A 464 5.79 19.97 23.07
N VAL A 465 5.79 20.22 21.75
CA VAL A 465 4.59 20.61 21.01
C VAL A 465 4.38 19.60 19.90
N TRP A 466 3.21 18.96 19.86
CA TRP A 466 2.85 18.03 18.80
C TRP A 466 1.67 18.57 18.01
N GLU A 467 1.78 18.62 16.68
CA GLU A 467 0.72 19.09 15.79
C GLU A 467 0.73 18.29 14.50
N PHE A 468 -0.45 17.95 13.98
CA PHE A 468 -0.56 17.47 12.60
C PHE A 468 -0.22 18.59 11.63
N GLN A 469 0.81 18.40 10.80
CA GLN A 469 1.15 19.33 9.73
C GLN A 469 -0.02 19.43 8.74
N ARG A 470 -0.68 20.59 8.68
CA ARG A 470 -1.66 20.92 7.63
C ARG A 470 -1.11 22.03 6.75
N SER A 471 -1.39 21.96 5.46
CA SER A 471 -0.94 22.95 4.48
C SER A 471 -1.88 24.17 4.34
N PHE A 472 -2.90 24.30 5.20
CA PHE A 472 -3.90 25.36 5.13
C PHE A 472 -4.12 26.08 6.48
N SER A 473 -4.57 27.33 6.39
CA SER A 473 -4.86 28.20 7.54
C SER A 473 -6.23 28.91 7.46
N ASP A 474 -6.90 28.82 6.32
CA ASP A 474 -8.21 29.41 6.02
C ASP A 474 -9.10 28.45 5.22
N PHE A 475 -10.34 28.87 4.97
CA PHE A 475 -11.35 28.03 4.32
C PHE A 475 -11.04 27.73 2.85
N ALA A 476 -10.45 28.69 2.11
CA ALA A 476 -10.06 28.48 0.71
C ALA A 476 -8.94 27.44 0.63
N GLY A 477 -7.94 27.54 1.50
CA GLY A 477 -6.87 26.57 1.65
C GLY A 477 -7.37 25.20 2.08
N TYR A 478 -8.38 25.12 2.96
CA TYR A 478 -9.01 23.84 3.33
C TYR A 478 -9.67 23.16 2.12
N LEU A 479 -10.43 23.90 1.31
CA LEU A 479 -11.02 23.35 0.08
C LEU A 479 -9.94 22.91 -0.91
N ALA A 480 -8.88 23.71 -1.09
CA ALA A 480 -7.76 23.38 -1.97
C ALA A 480 -7.02 22.11 -1.49
N HIS A 481 -6.76 22.00 -0.19
CA HIS A 481 -6.14 20.82 0.42
C HIS A 481 -7.03 19.59 0.29
N GLY A 482 -8.35 19.73 0.50
CA GLY A 482 -9.32 18.62 0.41
C GLY A 482 -9.37 17.93 -0.96
N LEU A 483 -8.95 18.59 -2.04
CA LEU A 483 -8.85 17.97 -3.38
C LEU A 483 -7.76 16.90 -3.47
N VAL A 484 -6.77 16.93 -2.59
CA VAL A 484 -5.63 15.99 -2.57
C VAL A 484 -5.54 15.19 -1.27
N ASP A 485 -6.12 15.73 -0.19
CA ASP A 485 -6.27 15.05 1.10
C ASP A 485 -7.62 15.40 1.77
N PRO A 486 -8.71 14.67 1.46
CA PRO A 486 -10.04 14.94 1.98
C PRO A 486 -10.22 14.53 3.46
N TYR A 487 -9.20 13.99 4.14
CA TYR A 487 -9.34 13.52 5.51
C TYR A 487 -8.68 14.45 6.53
N LEU A 488 -9.51 15.01 7.40
CA LEU A 488 -9.08 15.86 8.51
C LEU A 488 -9.16 15.09 9.82
N SER A 489 -8.01 14.69 10.36
CA SER A 489 -7.93 14.01 11.67
C SER A 489 -8.12 14.96 12.85
N ARG A 490 -8.64 14.42 13.96
CA ARG A 490 -8.57 15.10 15.27
C ARG A 490 -7.13 15.04 15.84
N PRO A 491 -6.75 15.94 16.76
CA PRO A 491 -7.56 17.05 17.29
C PRO A 491 -7.66 18.18 16.26
N PHE A 492 -8.76 18.93 16.30
CA PHE A 492 -9.00 20.05 15.39
C PHE A 492 -8.33 21.31 15.91
N ARG A 493 -7.50 21.94 15.09
CA ARG A 493 -6.84 23.22 15.40
C ARG A 493 -7.81 24.38 15.23
N GLU A 494 -7.45 25.58 15.70
CA GLU A 494 -8.30 26.77 15.52
C GLU A 494 -8.59 27.08 14.04
N ALA A 495 -7.61 26.89 13.15
CA ALA A 495 -7.85 27.04 11.71
C ALA A 495 -8.89 26.03 11.20
N ASP A 496 -8.83 24.79 11.66
CA ASP A 496 -9.74 23.72 11.29
C ASP A 496 -11.16 24.02 11.80
N LYS A 497 -11.29 24.44 13.07
CA LYS A 497 -12.57 24.87 13.67
C LYS A 497 -13.19 26.04 12.91
N ARG A 498 -12.41 27.03 12.47
CA ARG A 498 -12.90 28.12 11.62
C ARG A 498 -13.44 27.61 10.28
N CYS A 499 -12.77 26.63 9.66
CA CYS A 499 -13.25 26.01 8.43
C CYS A 499 -14.56 25.25 8.65
N LEU A 500 -14.65 24.45 9.72
CA LEU A 500 -15.88 23.74 10.09
C LEU A 500 -17.02 24.73 10.41
N ALA A 501 -16.74 25.82 11.11
CA ALA A 501 -17.73 26.88 11.34
C ALA A 501 -18.17 27.58 10.04
N ALA A 502 -17.29 27.71 9.05
CA ALA A 502 -17.70 28.19 7.72
C ALA A 502 -18.66 27.19 7.04
N MET A 503 -18.40 25.89 7.17
CA MET A 503 -19.28 24.83 6.65
C MET A 503 -20.65 24.81 7.36
N GLU A 504 -20.70 25.09 8.66
CA GLU A 504 -21.96 25.30 9.40
C GLU A 504 -22.77 26.47 8.82
N ASN A 505 -22.13 27.61 8.53
CA ASN A 505 -22.81 28.75 7.90
C ASN A 505 -23.30 28.43 6.48
N VAL A 506 -22.58 27.59 5.74
CA VAL A 506 -23.03 27.09 4.43
C VAL A 506 -24.28 26.23 4.61
N ALA A 507 -24.30 25.32 5.59
CA ALA A 507 -25.48 24.49 5.89
C ALA A 507 -26.70 25.33 6.23
N ASP A 508 -26.55 26.37 7.07
CA ASP A 508 -27.63 27.28 7.42
C ASP A 508 -28.12 28.09 6.20
N GLY A 509 -27.19 28.52 5.34
CA GLY A 509 -27.52 29.20 4.09
C GLY A 509 -28.35 28.33 3.13
N LEU A 510 -27.91 27.09 2.90
CA LEU A 510 -28.64 26.16 2.05
C LEU A 510 -29.99 25.76 2.65
N THR A 511 -30.07 25.64 3.97
CA THR A 511 -31.33 25.38 4.69
C THR A 511 -32.34 26.52 4.45
N ARG A 512 -31.91 27.78 4.53
CA ARG A 512 -32.77 28.94 4.21
C ARG A 512 -33.24 28.91 2.76
N ASP A 513 -32.38 28.55 1.82
CA ASP A 513 -32.75 28.47 0.41
C ASP A 513 -33.82 27.39 0.17
N ALA A 514 -33.68 26.22 0.79
CA ALA A 514 -34.69 25.17 0.71
C ALA A 514 -36.05 25.60 1.30
N GLN A 515 -36.03 26.34 2.40
CA GLN A 515 -37.25 26.89 3.03
C GLN A 515 -37.90 28.00 2.19
N ALA A 516 -37.13 28.72 1.39
CA ALA A 516 -37.62 29.78 0.50
C ALA A 516 -38.25 29.25 -0.79
N LEU A 517 -38.14 27.95 -1.09
CA LEU A 517 -38.73 27.34 -2.29
C LEU A 517 -40.25 27.45 -2.26
N ALA A 518 -40.83 28.00 -3.33
CA ALA A 518 -42.29 28.11 -3.49
C ALA A 518 -43.00 26.74 -3.49
N LYS A 519 -42.30 25.68 -3.92
CA LYS A 519 -42.76 24.29 -3.86
C LYS A 519 -41.63 23.43 -3.30
N ALA A 520 -41.88 22.81 -2.15
CA ALA A 520 -40.95 21.86 -1.55
C ALA A 520 -40.94 20.56 -2.37
N PRO A 521 -39.85 20.17 -3.05
CA PRO A 521 -39.74 18.87 -3.70
C PRO A 521 -39.76 17.72 -2.68
N LEU A 522 -40.38 16.58 -3.03
CA LEU A 522 -40.34 15.40 -2.18
C LEU A 522 -38.94 14.78 -2.19
N VAL A 523 -38.41 14.42 -1.02
CA VAL A 523 -37.18 13.63 -0.87
C VAL A 523 -37.52 12.22 -0.41
N THR A 524 -37.12 11.21 -1.18
CA THR A 524 -37.19 9.80 -0.75
C THR A 524 -35.90 9.44 -0.02
N VAL A 525 -36.00 9.00 1.22
CA VAL A 525 -34.88 8.42 1.98
C VAL A 525 -34.99 6.90 1.92
N ILE A 526 -33.97 6.22 1.42
CA ILE A 526 -33.91 4.75 1.35
C ILE A 526 -33.00 4.24 2.47
N MET A 527 -33.55 3.40 3.34
CA MET A 527 -32.83 2.82 4.48
C MET A 527 -32.94 1.30 4.47
N PRO A 528 -31.89 0.58 4.01
CA PRO A 528 -31.87 -0.87 4.10
C PRO A 528 -31.57 -1.32 5.54
N CYS A 529 -32.22 -2.38 6.00
CA CYS A 529 -31.94 -2.98 7.31
C CYS A 529 -31.96 -4.51 7.25
N PHE A 530 -31.03 -5.13 7.98
CA PHE A 530 -30.97 -6.57 8.22
C PHE A 530 -30.36 -6.86 9.59
N ASN A 531 -31.19 -7.29 10.55
CA ASN A 531 -30.82 -7.54 11.93
C ASN A 531 -30.13 -6.34 12.62
N ARG A 532 -30.88 -5.26 12.83
CA ARG A 532 -30.41 -3.93 13.27
C ARG A 532 -31.23 -3.34 14.40
N LEU A 533 -31.89 -4.17 15.20
CA LEU A 533 -32.81 -3.70 16.24
C LEU A 533 -32.14 -2.72 17.23
N ASP A 534 -30.86 -2.93 17.54
CA ASP A 534 -30.10 -2.13 18.49
C ASP A 534 -29.66 -0.74 17.96
N THR A 535 -29.68 -0.52 16.64
CA THR A 535 -29.16 0.72 16.03
C THR A 535 -30.18 1.50 15.21
N ILE A 536 -31.19 0.83 14.64
CA ILE A 536 -32.12 1.40 13.66
C ILE A 536 -32.96 2.56 14.21
N GLU A 537 -33.27 2.54 15.51
CA GLU A 537 -34.10 3.57 16.14
C GLU A 537 -33.49 4.96 16.00
N ALA A 538 -32.20 5.11 16.30
CA ALA A 538 -31.49 6.38 16.19
C ALA A 538 -31.45 6.89 14.73
N ALA A 539 -31.28 5.99 13.75
CA ALA A 539 -31.28 6.35 12.34
C ALA A 539 -32.65 6.89 11.89
N VAL A 540 -33.75 6.19 12.23
CA VAL A 540 -35.12 6.61 11.89
C VAL A 540 -35.53 7.90 12.61
N GLU A 541 -35.13 8.08 13.86
CA GLU A 541 -35.35 9.32 14.60
C GLU A 541 -34.64 10.50 13.92
N SER A 542 -33.42 10.30 13.42
CA SER A 542 -32.67 11.34 12.72
C SER A 542 -33.30 11.80 11.40
N VAL A 543 -34.02 10.91 10.71
CA VAL A 543 -34.86 11.28 9.54
C VAL A 543 -36.12 12.02 10.00
N SER A 544 -36.73 11.55 11.09
CA SER A 544 -37.96 12.14 11.62
C SER A 544 -37.77 13.54 12.19
N SER A 545 -36.56 13.87 12.64
CA SER A 545 -36.17 15.17 13.20
C SER A 545 -35.72 16.19 12.14
N GLN A 546 -35.72 15.84 10.86
CA GLN A 546 -35.30 16.74 9.79
C GLN A 546 -36.18 18.00 9.74
N VAL A 547 -35.54 19.17 9.64
CA VAL A 547 -36.22 20.47 9.52
C VAL A 547 -36.89 20.67 8.16
N TYR A 548 -36.47 19.90 7.16
CA TYR A 548 -37.17 19.80 5.88
C TYR A 548 -38.37 18.88 6.03
N ALA A 549 -39.59 19.34 5.74
CA ALA A 549 -40.81 18.59 6.07
C ALA A 549 -41.25 17.58 4.99
N ASN A 550 -40.94 17.83 3.72
CA ASN A 550 -41.47 17.06 2.59
C ASN A 550 -40.59 15.87 2.21
N TRP A 551 -40.61 14.83 3.04
CA TRP A 551 -39.87 13.59 2.82
C TRP A 551 -40.77 12.35 2.98
N GLU A 552 -40.33 11.25 2.38
CA GLU A 552 -40.78 9.89 2.67
C GLU A 552 -39.58 9.03 3.05
N LEU A 553 -39.78 8.07 3.95
CA LEU A 553 -38.76 7.11 4.38
C LEU A 553 -39.19 5.70 3.97
N LEU A 554 -38.38 5.07 3.11
CA LEU A 554 -38.54 3.69 2.70
C LEU A 554 -37.62 2.80 3.55
N LEU A 555 -38.18 2.16 4.56
CA LEU A 555 -37.51 1.11 5.33
C LEU A 555 -37.53 -0.18 4.51
N VAL A 556 -36.36 -0.66 4.06
CA VAL A 556 -36.26 -1.89 3.28
C VAL A 556 -35.68 -3.00 4.14
N ASP A 557 -36.56 -3.83 4.70
CA ASP A 557 -36.17 -4.95 5.53
C ASP A 557 -35.79 -6.16 4.66
N ASP A 558 -34.49 -6.47 4.62
CA ASP A 558 -33.91 -7.56 3.83
C ASP A 558 -34.00 -8.91 4.57
N GLY A 559 -35.16 -9.20 5.14
CA GLY A 559 -35.45 -10.49 5.78
C GLY A 559 -34.93 -10.63 7.21
N SER A 560 -35.03 -9.60 8.05
CA SER A 560 -34.55 -9.66 9.45
C SER A 560 -35.28 -10.72 10.30
N THR A 561 -34.59 -11.23 11.31
CA THR A 561 -35.08 -12.27 12.23
C THR A 561 -34.89 -11.93 13.71
N ASP A 562 -34.32 -10.77 14.03
CA ASP A 562 -33.97 -10.33 15.39
C ASP A 562 -35.03 -9.42 16.06
N GLY A 563 -36.18 -9.21 15.42
CA GLY A 563 -37.20 -8.24 15.86
C GLY A 563 -37.18 -6.91 15.11
N THR A 564 -36.20 -6.67 14.22
CA THR A 564 -36.11 -5.44 13.42
C THR A 564 -37.36 -5.24 12.55
N ARG A 565 -37.89 -6.30 11.95
CA ARG A 565 -39.08 -6.24 11.08
C ARG A 565 -40.30 -5.75 11.83
N GLU A 566 -40.62 -6.39 12.95
CA GLU A 566 -41.76 -6.05 13.80
C GLU A 566 -41.64 -4.63 14.33
N TRP A 567 -40.42 -4.17 14.60
CA TRP A 567 -40.16 -2.78 14.96
C TRP A 567 -40.46 -1.83 13.79
N CYS A 568 -40.00 -2.13 12.58
CA CYS A 568 -40.26 -1.32 11.39
C CYS A 568 -41.77 -1.24 11.06
N GLU A 569 -42.50 -2.35 11.18
CA GLU A 569 -43.96 -2.40 10.99
C GLU A 569 -44.68 -1.43 11.94
N ARG A 570 -44.24 -1.38 13.21
CA ARG A 570 -44.79 -0.44 14.19
C ARG A 570 -44.50 1.01 13.84
N GLN A 571 -43.32 1.32 13.29
CA GLN A 571 -43.00 2.70 12.90
C GLN A 571 -43.78 3.14 11.66
N ALA A 572 -43.91 2.28 10.64
CA ALA A 572 -44.73 2.56 9.47
C ALA A 572 -46.21 2.76 9.82
N ALA A 573 -46.73 2.05 10.82
CA ALA A 573 -48.10 2.25 11.31
C ALA A 573 -48.30 3.57 12.09
N LYS A 574 -47.22 4.15 12.67
CA LYS A 574 -47.28 5.39 13.47
C LYS A 574 -47.13 6.66 12.64
N ASN A 575 -46.43 6.62 11.51
CA ASN A 575 -46.12 7.78 10.69
C ASN A 575 -46.31 7.43 9.22
N GLU A 576 -47.30 8.04 8.57
CA GLU A 576 -47.66 7.77 7.16
C GLU A 576 -46.55 8.10 6.16
N ARG A 577 -45.55 8.91 6.55
CA ARG A 577 -44.35 9.18 5.75
C ARG A 577 -43.34 8.03 5.75
N ILE A 578 -43.51 7.05 6.64
CA ILE A 578 -42.64 5.87 6.75
C ILE A 578 -43.35 4.68 6.12
N GLN A 579 -42.71 4.07 5.12
CA GLN A 579 -43.22 2.89 4.44
C GLN A 579 -42.23 1.73 4.64
N LEU A 580 -42.76 0.53 4.88
CA LEU A 580 -41.97 -0.69 4.99
C LEU A 580 -42.06 -1.51 3.71
N ILE A 581 -40.91 -1.87 3.16
CA ILE A 581 -40.74 -2.86 2.11
C ILE A 581 -40.13 -4.11 2.75
N ALA A 582 -40.97 -5.09 3.09
CA ALA A 582 -40.54 -6.33 3.73
C ALA A 582 -40.20 -7.41 2.71
N LEU A 583 -38.91 -7.71 2.53
CA LEU A 583 -38.45 -8.74 1.60
C LEU A 583 -38.56 -10.14 2.21
N LYS A 584 -38.87 -11.14 1.38
CA LYS A 584 -39.12 -12.51 1.90
C LYS A 584 -37.87 -13.19 2.47
N LYS A 585 -36.69 -12.83 1.98
CA LYS A 585 -35.40 -13.41 2.39
C LYS A 585 -34.29 -12.40 2.14
N ASN A 586 -33.20 -12.54 2.88
CA ASN A 586 -31.99 -11.75 2.67
C ASN A 586 -31.39 -12.01 1.28
N ARG A 587 -31.15 -10.93 0.54
CA ARG A 587 -30.52 -10.96 -0.80
C ARG A 587 -29.36 -9.97 -0.93
N GLY A 588 -29.03 -9.24 0.12
CA GLY A 588 -27.92 -8.31 0.17
C GLY A 588 -28.35 -6.85 -0.02
N VAL A 589 -27.47 -5.95 0.41
CA VAL A 589 -27.73 -4.51 0.51
C VAL A 589 -28.08 -3.86 -0.84
N SER A 590 -27.43 -4.27 -1.94
CA SER A 590 -27.72 -3.74 -3.27
C SER A 590 -29.14 -4.05 -3.71
N HIS A 591 -29.61 -5.30 -3.48
CA HIS A 591 -30.97 -5.69 -3.82
C HIS A 591 -32.00 -4.89 -3.01
N ALA A 592 -31.79 -4.77 -1.70
CA ALA A 592 -32.64 -3.95 -0.83
C ALA A 592 -32.72 -2.50 -1.31
N ARG A 593 -31.58 -1.86 -1.60
CA ARG A 593 -31.56 -0.47 -2.11
C ARG A 593 -32.26 -0.35 -3.47
N ASN A 594 -32.10 -1.32 -4.37
CA ASN A 594 -32.79 -1.34 -5.66
C ASN A 594 -34.31 -1.46 -5.52
N GLN A 595 -34.81 -2.25 -4.57
CA GLN A 595 -36.25 -2.32 -4.28
C GLN A 595 -36.80 -0.99 -3.76
N GLY A 596 -36.03 -0.27 -2.94
CA GLY A 596 -36.37 1.10 -2.54
C GLY A 596 -36.38 2.06 -3.73
N LEU A 597 -35.39 2.00 -4.61
CA LEU A 597 -35.27 2.85 -5.79
C LEU A 597 -36.43 2.67 -6.78
N GLU A 598 -36.91 1.44 -6.95
CA GLU A 598 -37.99 1.12 -7.89
C GLU A 598 -39.31 1.81 -7.53
N VAL A 599 -39.59 1.97 -6.23
CA VAL A 599 -40.84 2.58 -5.74
C VAL A 599 -40.70 4.03 -5.28
N ALA A 600 -39.48 4.57 -5.27
CA ALA A 600 -39.18 5.94 -4.85
C ALA A 600 -39.97 6.98 -5.68
N GLN A 601 -40.65 7.90 -4.99
CA GLN A 601 -41.50 8.92 -5.62
C GLN A 601 -40.88 10.33 -5.59
N GLY A 602 -39.86 10.52 -4.75
CA GLY A 602 -39.17 11.78 -4.57
C GLY A 602 -38.55 12.33 -5.85
N ALA A 603 -38.54 13.65 -5.96
CA ALA A 603 -37.73 14.33 -6.97
C ALA A 603 -36.24 14.11 -6.70
N TYR A 604 -35.88 14.03 -5.41
CA TYR A 604 -34.55 13.70 -4.92
C TYR A 604 -34.59 12.42 -4.09
N ILE A 605 -33.47 11.70 -4.12
CA ILE A 605 -33.26 10.41 -3.46
C ILE A 605 -32.00 10.53 -2.61
N ALA A 606 -32.11 10.11 -1.36
CA ALA A 606 -31.03 10.07 -0.36
C ALA A 606 -30.96 8.68 0.29
N TYR A 607 -29.84 8.36 0.90
CA TYR A 607 -29.61 7.05 1.52
C TYR A 607 -29.10 7.21 2.94
N LEU A 608 -29.67 6.44 3.87
CA LEU A 608 -29.17 6.38 5.24
C LEU A 608 -29.09 4.93 5.68
N ASP A 609 -27.92 4.48 6.08
CA ASP A 609 -27.73 3.17 6.69
C ASP A 609 -28.27 3.16 8.12
N SER A 610 -28.85 2.03 8.52
CA SER A 610 -29.56 1.84 9.81
C SER A 610 -28.69 1.95 11.09
N ASP A 611 -27.41 2.28 10.97
CA ASP A 611 -26.46 2.49 12.08
C ASP A 611 -25.80 3.88 12.06
N ASN A 612 -26.19 4.73 11.10
CA ASN A 612 -25.73 6.11 10.95
C ASN A 612 -26.86 7.11 11.26
N VAL A 613 -26.48 8.37 11.48
CA VAL A 613 -27.39 9.44 11.93
C VAL A 613 -27.11 10.71 11.13
N TRP A 614 -28.16 11.47 10.83
CA TRP A 614 -28.05 12.80 10.22
C TRP A 614 -28.29 13.94 11.22
N ASP A 615 -27.62 15.07 10.99
CA ASP A 615 -27.99 16.37 11.56
C ASP A 615 -29.39 16.76 11.04
N PRO A 616 -30.26 17.40 11.86
CA PRO A 616 -31.60 17.84 11.45
C PRO A 616 -31.66 18.70 10.17
N ARG A 617 -30.56 19.32 9.76
CA ARG A 617 -30.47 20.17 8.57
C ARG A 617 -30.12 19.42 7.29
N TYR A 618 -29.72 18.14 7.34
CA TYR A 618 -29.18 17.40 6.19
C TYR A 618 -30.07 17.51 4.94
N LEU A 619 -31.34 17.12 5.02
CA LEU A 619 -32.25 17.14 3.87
C LEU A 619 -32.47 18.56 3.34
N ALA A 620 -32.58 19.55 4.23
CA ALA A 620 -32.76 20.94 3.83
C ALA A 620 -31.53 21.48 3.12
N ALA A 621 -30.33 21.19 3.63
CA ALA A 621 -29.07 21.60 3.01
C ALA A 621 -28.90 20.99 1.60
N MET A 622 -29.22 19.71 1.43
CA MET A 622 -29.12 19.05 0.12
C MET A 622 -30.16 19.56 -0.88
N VAL A 623 -31.40 19.81 -0.45
CA VAL A 623 -32.42 20.47 -1.29
C VAL A 623 -31.99 21.90 -1.68
N GLY A 624 -31.41 22.64 -0.74
CA GLY A 624 -30.85 23.97 -1.00
C GLY A 624 -29.72 23.93 -2.03
N ALA A 625 -28.86 22.91 -1.98
CA ALA A 625 -27.80 22.71 -2.97
C ALA A 625 -28.37 22.48 -4.38
N PHE A 626 -29.39 21.63 -4.53
CA PHE A 626 -30.11 21.47 -5.81
C PHE A 626 -30.78 22.76 -6.29
N SER A 627 -31.28 23.58 -5.36
CA SER A 627 -31.86 24.89 -5.72
C SER A 627 -30.81 25.87 -6.23
N ARG A 628 -29.61 25.90 -5.63
CA ARG A 628 -28.53 26.80 -6.05
C ARG A 628 -27.90 26.37 -7.37
N GLU A 629 -27.84 25.07 -7.61
CA GLU A 629 -27.24 24.51 -8.80
C GLU A 629 -28.18 23.49 -9.47
N PRO A 630 -29.19 23.96 -10.21
CA PRO A 630 -30.23 23.11 -10.82
C PRO A 630 -29.72 22.20 -11.95
N THR A 631 -28.52 22.46 -12.49
CA THR A 631 -27.95 21.63 -13.56
C THR A 631 -27.24 20.39 -13.02
N ALA A 632 -26.87 20.38 -11.73
CA ALA A 632 -26.35 19.19 -11.07
C ALA A 632 -27.48 18.18 -10.83
N LYS A 633 -27.18 16.90 -11.08
CA LYS A 633 -28.12 15.79 -10.89
C LYS A 633 -27.77 14.94 -9.68
N ALA A 634 -26.63 15.17 -9.05
CA ALA A 634 -26.19 14.52 -7.83
C ALA A 634 -25.29 15.44 -7.00
N PHE A 635 -25.31 15.24 -5.69
CA PHE A 635 -24.47 15.94 -4.72
C PHE A 635 -23.95 14.97 -3.66
N TYR A 636 -22.79 15.27 -3.09
CA TYR A 636 -22.36 14.67 -1.83
C TYR A 636 -21.88 15.73 -0.83
N SER A 637 -22.04 15.46 0.46
CA SER A 637 -21.51 16.28 1.55
C SER A 637 -20.37 15.59 2.30
N GLY A 638 -19.79 16.29 3.27
CA GLY A 638 -18.86 15.72 4.24
C GLY A 638 -19.56 14.92 5.34
N LEU A 639 -18.76 14.15 6.09
CA LEU A 639 -19.20 13.41 7.26
C LEU A 639 -18.22 13.47 8.42
N TYR A 640 -18.76 13.36 9.64
CA TYR A 640 -18.00 13.08 10.85
C TYR A 640 -17.83 11.57 10.99
N ARG A 641 -16.62 11.12 11.31
CA ARG A 641 -16.33 9.70 11.61
C ARG A 641 -16.29 9.48 13.11
N TYR A 642 -16.94 8.44 13.58
CA TYR A 642 -16.93 7.98 14.96
C TYR A 642 -16.43 6.54 15.02
N THR A 643 -15.90 6.13 16.18
CA THR A 643 -15.46 4.75 16.43
C THR A 643 -16.27 4.15 17.56
N GLY A 644 -16.91 3.00 17.31
CA GLY A 644 -17.79 2.34 18.28
C GLY A 644 -18.90 3.27 18.76
N ASN A 645 -19.01 3.42 20.09
CA ASN A 645 -19.97 4.29 20.76
C ASN A 645 -19.34 5.62 21.24
N ALA A 646 -18.24 6.06 20.63
CA ALA A 646 -17.62 7.33 20.97
C ALA A 646 -18.61 8.49 20.76
N THR A 647 -18.61 9.44 21.71
CA THR A 647 -19.44 10.66 21.65
C THR A 647 -18.77 11.78 20.85
N GLU A 648 -17.47 11.65 20.57
CA GLU A 648 -16.67 12.60 19.81
C GLU A 648 -16.18 11.98 18.50
N PRO A 649 -16.10 12.76 17.40
CA PRO A 649 -15.63 12.25 16.13
C PRO A 649 -14.10 12.06 16.14
N SER A 650 -13.63 11.00 15.48
CA SER A 650 -12.21 10.75 15.19
C SER A 650 -11.65 11.62 14.07
N GLY A 651 -12.51 12.23 13.26
CA GLY A 651 -12.14 13.15 12.19
C GLY A 651 -13.31 13.51 11.28
N VAL A 652 -13.02 14.30 10.25
CA VAL A 652 -13.94 14.69 9.19
C VAL A 652 -13.43 14.12 7.87
N LEU A 653 -14.33 13.56 7.06
CA LEU A 653 -14.05 13.18 5.68
C LEU A 653 -14.83 14.12 4.76
N PHE A 654 -14.10 15.04 4.12
CA PHE A 654 -14.63 15.94 3.11
C PHE A 654 -13.51 16.56 2.27
N GLY A 655 -13.71 16.59 0.96
CA GLY A 655 -12.96 17.41 0.03
C GLY A 655 -13.83 17.76 -1.17
N PRO A 656 -13.55 18.87 -1.89
CA PRO A 656 -14.18 19.11 -3.18
C PRO A 656 -13.94 17.95 -4.15
N LEU A 657 -14.83 17.77 -5.11
CA LEU A 657 -14.78 16.62 -6.01
C LEU A 657 -13.49 16.61 -6.84
N ASN A 658 -12.57 15.70 -6.51
CA ASN A 658 -11.48 15.30 -7.39
C ASN A 658 -11.86 13.98 -8.06
N ARG A 659 -12.11 14.01 -9.38
CA ARG A 659 -12.53 12.84 -10.16
C ARG A 659 -11.43 11.78 -10.24
N ALA A 660 -10.18 12.17 -10.43
CA ALA A 660 -9.08 11.21 -10.49
C ALA A 660 -8.90 10.48 -9.14
N LEU A 661 -8.94 11.25 -8.04
CA LEU A 661 -8.87 10.68 -6.70
C LEU A 661 -10.07 9.78 -6.40
N LEU A 662 -11.28 10.12 -6.87
CA LEU A 662 -12.47 9.30 -6.69
C LEU A 662 -12.33 7.95 -7.39
N PHE A 663 -11.59 7.88 -8.50
CA PHE A 663 -11.33 6.62 -9.22
C PHE A 663 -10.17 5.84 -8.61
N ASN A 664 -9.23 6.54 -7.97
CA ASN A 664 -8.10 5.96 -7.27
C ASN A 664 -8.52 5.35 -5.91
N ARG A 665 -9.29 6.07 -5.10
CA ARG A 665 -9.69 5.68 -3.73
C ARG A 665 -11.09 6.20 -3.36
N ASN A 666 -11.87 5.37 -2.66
CA ASN A 666 -13.16 5.79 -2.14
C ASN A 666 -13.02 6.79 -0.98
N TYR A 667 -13.55 7.99 -1.15
CA TYR A 667 -13.69 9.00 -0.09
C TYR A 667 -15.09 9.64 -0.01
N VAL A 668 -16.04 9.15 -0.82
CA VAL A 668 -17.43 9.64 -0.84
C VAL A 668 -18.34 8.53 -0.37
N ASP A 669 -18.98 8.76 0.77
CA ASP A 669 -19.87 7.77 1.38
C ASP A 669 -21.32 7.96 0.93
N LEU A 670 -22.04 6.86 0.77
CA LEU A 670 -23.44 6.88 0.34
C LEU A 670 -24.36 7.60 1.34
N ASN A 671 -24.06 7.56 2.63
CA ASN A 671 -24.83 8.23 3.69
C ASN A 671 -24.78 9.76 3.55
N ALA A 672 -23.83 10.29 2.77
CA ALA A 672 -23.69 11.71 2.48
C ALA A 672 -24.07 12.04 1.02
N PHE A 673 -24.62 11.09 0.25
CA PHE A 673 -24.90 11.24 -1.18
C PHE A 673 -26.40 11.40 -1.46
N CYS A 674 -26.75 12.37 -2.31
CA CYS A 674 -28.10 12.61 -2.81
C CYS A 674 -28.10 12.74 -4.33
N HIS A 675 -29.14 12.24 -5.00
CA HIS A 675 -29.30 12.43 -6.43
C HIS A 675 -30.75 12.65 -6.85
N THR A 676 -30.93 13.19 -8.05
CA THR A 676 -32.24 13.28 -8.68
C THR A 676 -32.74 11.91 -9.10
N ARG A 677 -34.07 11.73 -9.14
CA ARG A 677 -34.67 10.52 -9.74
C ARG A 677 -34.29 10.34 -11.21
N GLU A 678 -34.07 11.43 -11.94
CA GLU A 678 -33.57 11.44 -13.32
C GLU A 678 -32.17 10.82 -13.43
N ALA A 679 -31.27 11.10 -12.49
CA ALA A 679 -29.94 10.47 -12.46
C ALA A 679 -30.04 8.95 -12.35
N TYR A 680 -30.97 8.44 -11.53
CA TYR A 680 -31.23 7.00 -11.43
C TYR A 680 -31.79 6.42 -12.74
N GLN A 681 -32.74 7.10 -13.38
CA GLN A 681 -33.29 6.68 -14.67
C GLN A 681 -32.21 6.62 -15.76
N GLN A 682 -31.23 7.52 -15.73
CA GLN A 682 -30.14 7.57 -16.70
C GLN A 682 -29.01 6.57 -16.39
N CYS A 683 -28.65 6.41 -15.12
CA CYS A 683 -27.43 5.70 -14.71
C CYS A 683 -27.66 4.30 -14.13
N GLY A 684 -28.91 3.95 -13.80
CA GLY A 684 -29.29 2.71 -13.13
C GLY A 684 -29.05 2.72 -11.61
N GLY A 685 -29.44 1.61 -10.97
CA GLY A 685 -29.31 1.39 -9.52
C GLY A 685 -27.97 0.78 -9.12
N PHE A 686 -27.95 0.08 -7.99
CA PHE A 686 -26.79 -0.64 -7.46
C PHE A 686 -26.60 -1.97 -8.21
N ASP A 687 -25.35 -2.37 -8.40
CA ASP A 687 -25.02 -3.69 -8.94
C ASP A 687 -25.26 -4.77 -7.87
N GLU A 688 -26.21 -5.66 -8.11
CA GLU A 688 -26.55 -6.77 -7.19
C GLU A 688 -25.49 -7.88 -7.17
N THR A 689 -24.55 -7.89 -8.11
CA THR A 689 -23.44 -8.85 -8.13
C THR A 689 -22.31 -8.46 -7.18
N LEU A 690 -22.28 -7.19 -6.74
CA LEU A 690 -21.30 -6.68 -5.79
C LEU A 690 -21.84 -6.76 -4.35
N PRO A 691 -21.18 -7.50 -3.44
CA PRO A 691 -21.51 -7.53 -2.01
C PRO A 691 -20.84 -6.40 -1.21
N ARG A 692 -19.83 -5.72 -1.77
CA ARG A 692 -19.08 -4.61 -1.14
C ARG A 692 -18.68 -3.56 -2.19
N PHE A 693 -18.39 -2.33 -1.74
CA PHE A 693 -18.03 -1.18 -2.59
C PHE A 693 -19.13 -0.74 -3.55
N VAL A 694 -20.37 -1.13 -3.23
CA VAL A 694 -21.58 -0.90 -4.04
C VAL A 694 -21.90 0.59 -4.18
N ASP A 695 -21.59 1.36 -3.14
CA ASP A 695 -21.65 2.81 -3.08
C ASP A 695 -20.63 3.44 -4.02
N TRP A 696 -19.38 2.98 -3.95
CA TRP A 696 -18.29 3.52 -4.75
C TRP A 696 -18.51 3.28 -6.25
N ASP A 697 -18.96 2.08 -6.63
CA ASP A 697 -19.38 1.76 -8.00
C ASP A 697 -20.46 2.74 -8.51
N LEU A 698 -21.54 2.91 -7.73
CA LEU A 698 -22.64 3.81 -8.09
C LEU A 698 -22.14 5.25 -8.29
N ILE A 699 -21.41 5.78 -7.32
CA ILE A 699 -20.93 7.16 -7.32
C ILE A 699 -19.97 7.41 -8.49
N ARG A 700 -19.07 6.45 -8.78
CA ARG A 700 -18.18 6.53 -9.96
C ARG A 700 -18.98 6.55 -11.26
N ARG A 701 -19.95 5.65 -11.44
CA ARG A 701 -20.84 5.64 -12.62
C ARG A 701 -21.61 6.95 -12.77
N TYR A 702 -22.11 7.53 -11.68
CA TYR A 702 -22.85 8.79 -11.70
C TYR A 702 -21.92 9.95 -12.07
N SER A 703 -20.73 10.02 -11.48
CA SER A 703 -19.73 11.07 -11.77
C SER A 703 -19.30 11.14 -13.25
N GLN A 704 -19.46 10.04 -14.00
CA GLN A 704 -19.13 9.97 -15.44
C GLN A 704 -20.30 10.42 -16.34
N ARG A 705 -21.54 10.24 -15.90
CA ARG A 705 -22.74 10.36 -16.76
C ARG A 705 -23.58 11.58 -16.46
N VAL A 706 -23.52 12.09 -15.24
CA VAL A 706 -24.25 13.28 -14.81
C VAL A 706 -23.34 14.26 -14.10
N ARG A 707 -23.78 15.51 -13.98
CA ARG A 707 -23.06 16.52 -13.20
C ARG A 707 -23.26 16.23 -11.70
N LEU A 708 -22.19 15.74 -11.08
CA LEU A 708 -22.07 15.52 -9.63
C LEU A 708 -21.27 16.68 -9.03
N CYS A 709 -21.74 17.25 -7.92
CA CYS A 709 -21.03 18.31 -7.21
C CYS A 709 -20.77 17.96 -5.73
N SER A 710 -19.68 18.46 -5.16
CA SER A 710 -19.43 18.42 -3.71
C SER A 710 -20.12 19.59 -3.00
N VAL A 711 -20.58 19.38 -1.77
CA VAL A 711 -21.19 20.40 -0.90
C VAL A 711 -20.40 20.50 0.41
N PRO A 712 -19.79 21.65 0.74
CA PRO A 712 -18.95 21.79 1.93
C PRO A 712 -19.78 22.00 3.19
N VAL A 713 -20.49 20.95 3.59
CA VAL A 713 -21.24 20.81 4.84
C VAL A 713 -20.91 19.46 5.46
N VAL A 714 -20.91 19.33 6.78
CA VAL A 714 -20.63 18.08 7.50
C VAL A 714 -21.83 17.71 8.37
N LEU A 715 -22.83 17.07 7.77
CA LEU A 715 -24.14 16.85 8.38
C LEU A 715 -24.50 15.37 8.57
N THR A 716 -23.51 14.49 8.39
CA THR A 716 -23.65 13.03 8.52
C THR A 716 -22.70 12.49 9.58
N HIS A 717 -23.22 11.66 10.49
CA HIS A 717 -22.44 11.00 11.54
C HIS A 717 -22.31 9.52 11.18
N TYR A 718 -21.09 9.12 10.80
CA TYR A 718 -20.74 7.76 10.41
C TYR A 718 -20.08 7.00 11.55
N TYR A 719 -20.59 5.83 11.91
CA TYR A 719 -20.06 5.04 13.03
C TYR A 719 -19.35 3.76 12.58
N TYR A 720 -18.02 3.69 12.74
CA TYR A 720 -17.25 2.47 12.49
C TYR A 720 -17.42 1.47 13.64
N GLY A 721 -17.85 0.25 13.33
CA GLY A 721 -17.85 -0.87 14.29
C GLY A 721 -18.92 -0.76 15.40
N ARG A 722 -19.99 0.01 15.18
CA ARG A 722 -21.10 0.15 16.12
C ARG A 722 -22.04 -1.06 16.13
N ALA A 723 -22.16 -1.76 14.99
CA ALA A 723 -22.94 -2.98 14.86
C ALA A 723 -22.05 -4.21 14.57
N ALA A 724 -22.44 -5.35 15.12
CA ALA A 724 -21.68 -6.60 15.07
C ALA A 724 -21.58 -7.22 13.66
N ASN A 725 -22.50 -6.89 12.75
CA ASN A 725 -22.61 -7.41 11.38
C ASN A 725 -22.27 -6.35 10.32
N THR A 726 -21.28 -5.50 10.58
CA THR A 726 -20.83 -4.47 9.62
C THR A 726 -20.01 -5.08 8.47
N LEU A 727 -20.47 -4.86 7.23
CA LEU A 727 -19.76 -5.31 6.02
C LEU A 727 -18.34 -4.72 5.91
N THR A 728 -18.14 -3.51 6.43
CA THR A 728 -16.86 -2.79 6.42
C THR A 728 -15.75 -3.53 7.19
N ALA A 729 -16.11 -4.34 8.20
CA ALA A 729 -15.17 -5.07 9.05
C ALA A 729 -14.82 -6.49 8.52
N ASN A 730 -15.51 -6.99 7.49
CA ASN A 730 -15.26 -8.33 6.95
C ASN A 730 -14.15 -8.29 5.88
N THR A 731 -13.01 -8.94 6.17
CA THR A 731 -11.83 -9.02 5.30
C THR A 731 -11.95 -10.07 4.19
N GLU A 732 -13.01 -10.88 4.15
CA GLU A 732 -13.27 -11.86 3.09
C GLU A 732 -13.61 -11.21 1.72
N TYR A 733 -13.88 -9.90 1.70
CA TYR A 733 -14.36 -9.17 0.52
C TYR A 733 -13.30 -8.37 -0.23
N VAL A 734 -12.00 -8.58 0.03
CA VAL A 734 -10.91 -7.83 -0.64
C VAL A 734 -10.97 -7.97 -2.18
N GLY A 735 -11.28 -9.17 -2.71
CA GLY A 735 -11.33 -9.41 -4.16
C GLY A 735 -12.46 -8.70 -4.93
N TYR A 736 -13.43 -8.09 -4.24
CA TYR A 736 -14.46 -7.27 -4.91
C TYR A 736 -13.96 -5.85 -5.21
N LEU A 737 -12.89 -5.41 -4.55
CA LEU A 737 -12.22 -4.15 -4.88
C LEU A 737 -11.69 -4.20 -6.31
N ASP A 738 -11.10 -5.32 -6.71
CA ASP A 738 -10.59 -5.54 -8.06
C ASP A 738 -11.74 -5.62 -9.06
N GLN A 739 -12.88 -6.23 -8.71
CA GLN A 739 -14.07 -6.21 -9.57
C GLN A 739 -14.58 -4.78 -9.83
N VAL A 740 -14.66 -3.92 -8.82
CA VAL A 740 -15.06 -2.50 -9.01
C VAL A 740 -14.02 -1.74 -9.84
N ARG A 741 -12.73 -2.05 -9.68
CA ARG A 741 -11.63 -1.47 -10.47
C ARG A 741 -11.64 -1.98 -11.92
N GLU A 742 -11.91 -3.26 -12.15
CA GLU A 742 -11.93 -3.92 -13.47
C GLU A 742 -13.21 -3.63 -14.26
N ALA A 743 -14.39 -3.60 -13.61
CA ALA A 743 -15.68 -3.26 -14.24
C ALA A 743 -15.67 -1.84 -14.86
N THR A 744 -14.74 -1.01 -14.40
CA THR A 744 -14.45 0.34 -14.90
C THR A 744 -13.02 0.47 -15.45
N GLY A 745 -12.29 -0.64 -15.54
CA GLY A 745 -10.87 -0.71 -15.87
C GLY A 745 -10.60 -0.18 -17.27
N HIS A 746 -9.66 0.74 -17.39
CA HIS A 746 -9.34 1.57 -18.57
C HIS A 746 -10.36 2.68 -18.92
N GLN A 747 -11.34 2.98 -18.08
CA GLN A 747 -12.30 4.08 -18.30
C GLN A 747 -11.92 5.40 -17.61
N TRP A 748 -10.62 5.67 -17.38
CA TRP A 748 -10.15 7.02 -17.05
C TRP A 748 -10.58 8.03 -18.13
N SER A 749 -10.70 7.57 -19.37
CA SER A 749 -11.10 8.32 -20.57
C SER A 749 -12.55 8.10 -21.02
N ALA A 750 -13.33 7.19 -20.38
CA ALA A 750 -14.64 6.78 -20.93
C ALA A 750 -15.85 7.60 -20.43
N ALA A 751 -15.63 8.80 -19.93
CA ALA A 751 -16.42 9.88 -20.50
C ALA A 751 -15.93 10.05 -21.95
N LYS A 752 -16.24 9.08 -22.83
CA LYS A 752 -16.22 9.28 -24.28
C LYS A 752 -16.97 10.58 -24.42
N SER A 753 -16.25 11.65 -24.71
CA SER A 753 -16.85 12.96 -24.82
C SER A 753 -18.05 12.80 -25.72
N THR A 754 -19.26 12.87 -25.15
CA THR A 754 -20.49 12.89 -25.92
C THR A 754 -20.51 14.13 -26.81
N ALA A 755 -19.62 15.10 -26.53
CA ALA A 755 -19.20 16.15 -27.43
C ALA A 755 -17.98 15.69 -28.27
N SER A 756 -18.24 14.91 -29.31
CA SER A 756 -17.41 14.96 -30.51
C SER A 756 -17.51 16.36 -31.11
N THR A 757 -16.80 17.33 -30.53
CA THR A 757 -16.51 18.59 -31.21
C THR A 757 -15.14 18.42 -31.85
N ALA A 758 -15.12 18.22 -33.16
CA ALA A 758 -13.88 18.26 -33.93
C ALA A 758 -13.08 19.53 -33.59
N LEU A 759 -11.75 19.45 -33.65
CA LEU A 759 -10.89 20.60 -33.42
C LEU A 759 -11.30 21.79 -34.28
N GLN A 760 -11.62 22.91 -33.63
CA GLN A 760 -11.99 24.16 -34.29
C GLN A 760 -10.77 24.74 -35.02
N ARG A 761 -9.60 24.72 -34.37
CA ARG A 761 -8.30 25.15 -34.93
C ARG A 761 -7.32 23.99 -34.96
N GLY A 762 -6.38 24.02 -35.92
CA GLY A 762 -5.28 23.07 -35.93
C GLY A 762 -4.39 23.25 -34.69
N VAL A 763 -3.66 22.21 -34.31
CA VAL A 763 -2.73 22.22 -33.16
C VAL A 763 -1.37 21.70 -33.60
N SER A 764 -0.31 22.40 -33.24
CA SER A 764 1.08 21.95 -33.41
C SER A 764 1.60 21.41 -32.08
N VAL A 765 1.86 20.11 -32.03
CA VAL A 765 2.44 19.40 -30.88
C VAL A 765 3.96 19.42 -31.01
N VAL A 766 4.62 19.99 -30.01
CA VAL A 766 6.09 20.09 -29.91
C VAL A 766 6.58 19.08 -28.88
N ILE A 767 7.41 18.15 -29.32
CA ILE A 767 7.98 17.07 -28.51
C ILE A 767 9.50 17.26 -28.42
N PRO A 768 10.03 17.76 -27.28
CA PRO A 768 11.47 17.70 -27.04
C PRO A 768 11.88 16.25 -26.76
N SER A 769 12.87 15.75 -27.49
CA SER A 769 13.32 14.36 -27.40
C SER A 769 14.80 14.28 -27.04
N TYR A 770 15.13 13.48 -26.03
CA TYR A 770 16.50 13.09 -25.69
C TYR A 770 16.51 11.64 -25.22
N GLU A 771 17.10 10.76 -26.03
CA GLU A 771 17.07 9.30 -25.83
C GLU A 771 15.63 8.73 -25.71
N SER A 772 15.49 7.50 -25.18
CA SER A 772 14.20 6.82 -24.95
C SER A 772 13.37 6.57 -26.22
N LEU A 773 13.93 5.81 -27.17
CA LEU A 773 13.27 5.45 -28.43
C LEU A 773 11.89 4.77 -28.25
N GLU A 774 11.76 3.87 -27.27
CA GLU A 774 10.50 3.15 -27.02
C GLU A 774 9.40 4.10 -26.55
N ASP A 775 9.71 4.96 -25.58
CA ASP A 775 8.76 5.95 -25.05
C ASP A 775 8.33 6.92 -26.16
N LEU A 776 9.28 7.41 -26.97
CA LEU A 776 8.98 8.28 -28.11
C LEU A 776 8.07 7.60 -29.14
N ARG A 777 8.27 6.29 -29.40
CA ARG A 777 7.39 5.53 -30.31
C ARG A 777 5.98 5.45 -29.76
N ASP A 778 5.83 5.16 -28.47
CA ASP A 778 4.52 5.07 -27.82
C ASP A 778 3.83 6.44 -27.81
N CYS A 779 4.57 7.51 -27.55
CA CYS A 779 4.10 8.89 -27.62
C CYS A 779 3.54 9.23 -29.02
N LEU A 780 4.33 8.99 -30.08
CA LEU A 780 3.90 9.24 -31.45
C LEU A 780 2.71 8.36 -31.85
N THR A 781 2.70 7.10 -31.44
CA THR A 781 1.59 6.17 -31.70
C THR A 781 0.29 6.68 -31.05
N SER A 782 0.36 7.23 -29.84
CA SER A 782 -0.81 7.82 -29.17
C SER A 782 -1.38 9.02 -29.92
N LEU A 783 -0.52 9.86 -30.51
CA LEU A 783 -0.93 11.01 -31.33
C LEU A 783 -1.52 10.58 -32.68
N GLU A 784 -0.91 9.59 -33.34
CA GLU A 784 -1.41 9.02 -34.60
C GLU A 784 -2.82 8.41 -34.40
N ALA A 785 -3.06 7.78 -33.25
CA ALA A 785 -4.36 7.18 -32.89
C ALA A 785 -5.50 8.19 -32.75
N LEU A 786 -5.22 9.49 -32.58
CA LEU A 786 -6.25 10.54 -32.51
C LEU A 786 -6.94 10.77 -33.88
N ALA A 787 -6.30 10.36 -34.99
CA ALA A 787 -6.86 10.42 -36.34
C ALA A 787 -7.34 11.83 -36.78
N LEU A 788 -6.62 12.88 -36.38
CA LEU A 788 -6.99 14.29 -36.59
C LEU A 788 -6.60 14.87 -37.97
N GLY A 789 -5.88 14.10 -38.80
CA GLY A 789 -5.44 14.52 -40.13
C GLY A 789 -4.67 15.85 -40.13
N ASP A 790 -4.96 16.75 -41.08
CA ASP A 790 -4.24 18.02 -41.25
C ASP A 790 -4.40 19.01 -40.08
N LYS A 791 -5.34 18.75 -39.16
CA LYS A 791 -5.53 19.55 -37.94
C LYS A 791 -4.45 19.28 -36.90
N LEU A 792 -3.65 18.24 -37.04
CA LEU A 792 -2.55 17.92 -36.13
C LEU A 792 -1.21 18.04 -36.86
N GLU A 793 -0.33 18.89 -36.34
CA GLU A 793 1.07 18.95 -36.76
C GLU A 793 1.95 18.42 -35.63
N VAL A 794 2.84 17.46 -35.92
CA VAL A 794 3.77 16.91 -34.93
C VAL A 794 5.19 17.35 -35.27
N ILE A 795 5.85 18.00 -34.31
CA ILE A 795 7.22 18.50 -34.41
C ILE A 795 8.04 17.85 -33.31
N VAL A 796 9.06 17.08 -33.68
CA VAL A 796 10.00 16.48 -32.72
C VAL A 796 11.34 17.21 -32.81
N VAL A 797 11.84 17.67 -31.67
CA VAL A 797 13.15 18.34 -31.58
C VAL A 797 14.12 17.41 -30.84
N ASP A 798 15.01 16.78 -31.60
CA ASP A 798 16.04 15.88 -31.08
C ASP A 798 17.20 16.67 -30.47
N ASN A 799 17.40 16.49 -29.16
CA ASN A 799 18.42 17.16 -28.36
C ASN A 799 19.75 16.38 -28.36
N ASP A 800 20.20 15.96 -29.54
CA ASP A 800 21.40 15.16 -29.74
C ASP A 800 21.32 13.76 -29.11
N SER A 801 20.30 13.00 -29.51
CA SER A 801 20.17 11.59 -29.08
C SER A 801 21.13 10.67 -29.84
N SER A 802 21.23 9.43 -29.36
CA SER A 802 21.92 8.34 -30.04
C SER A 802 21.40 8.06 -31.46
N SER A 803 22.25 7.45 -32.31
CA SER A 803 21.94 7.13 -33.71
C SER A 803 20.63 6.35 -33.92
N PRO A 804 20.21 5.39 -33.06
CA PRO A 804 18.94 4.71 -33.21
C PRO A 804 17.72 5.65 -33.18
N VAL A 805 17.73 6.66 -32.29
CA VAL A 805 16.65 7.66 -32.19
C VAL A 805 16.65 8.55 -33.43
N LYS A 806 17.82 9.05 -33.82
CA LYS A 806 17.96 9.91 -35.02
C LYS A 806 17.48 9.21 -36.28
N LYS A 807 17.90 7.96 -36.50
CA LYS A 807 17.46 7.15 -37.66
C LYS A 807 15.94 6.96 -37.68
N PHE A 808 15.34 6.67 -36.53
CA PHE A 808 13.88 6.54 -36.44
C PHE A 808 13.15 7.85 -36.80
N LEU A 809 13.66 8.99 -36.35
CA LEU A 809 13.09 10.31 -36.68
C LEU A 809 13.27 10.67 -38.16
N GLU A 810 14.42 10.36 -38.75
CA GLU A 810 14.66 10.55 -40.19
C GLU A 810 13.68 9.73 -41.04
N GLU A 811 13.47 8.46 -40.66
CA GLU A 811 12.50 7.57 -41.32
C GLU A 811 11.05 8.08 -41.16
N ALA A 812 10.68 8.56 -39.98
CA ALA A 812 9.36 9.12 -39.72
C ALA A 812 9.11 10.41 -40.51
N GLN A 813 10.12 11.28 -40.61
CA GLN A 813 10.07 12.49 -41.41
C GLN A 813 9.99 12.18 -42.92
N ALA A 814 10.79 11.23 -43.42
CA ALA A 814 10.74 10.82 -44.82
C ALA A 814 9.38 10.23 -45.22
N ALA A 815 8.70 9.58 -44.26
CA ALA A 815 7.32 9.10 -44.43
C ALA A 815 6.25 10.20 -44.31
N GLY A 816 6.64 11.46 -44.06
CA GLY A 816 5.71 12.58 -43.92
C GLY A 816 4.88 12.57 -42.63
N ARG A 817 5.28 11.77 -41.63
CA ARG A 817 4.51 11.59 -40.38
C ARG A 817 4.75 12.71 -39.35
N LEU A 818 5.92 13.35 -39.40
CA LEU A 818 6.31 14.41 -38.48
C LEU A 818 7.37 15.34 -39.11
N LYS A 819 7.63 16.46 -38.45
CA LYS A 819 8.77 17.35 -38.71
C LYS A 819 9.83 17.14 -37.63
N ALA A 820 11.05 16.76 -38.03
CA ALA A 820 12.17 16.54 -37.12
C ALA A 820 13.17 17.71 -37.20
N ILE A 821 13.62 18.20 -36.04
CA ILE A 821 14.69 19.21 -35.91
C ILE A 821 15.81 18.57 -35.09
N PHE A 822 17.03 18.56 -35.61
CA PHE A 822 18.18 17.91 -34.97
C PHE A 822 19.17 18.96 -34.43
N ASN A 823 19.38 18.96 -33.12
CA ASN A 823 20.42 19.77 -32.51
C ASN A 823 21.79 19.10 -32.62
N SER A 824 22.84 19.92 -32.68
CA SER A 824 24.24 19.47 -32.74
C SER A 824 24.78 19.04 -31.36
N CYS A 825 24.15 19.45 -30.28
CA CYS A 825 24.40 18.99 -28.91
C CYS A 825 23.12 19.15 -28.06
N ASN A 826 23.15 18.61 -26.84
CA ASN A 826 22.03 18.75 -25.90
C ASN A 826 21.99 20.16 -25.28
N TYR A 827 21.19 21.05 -25.87
CA TYR A 827 20.88 22.39 -25.35
C TYR A 827 19.80 22.39 -24.27
N GLY A 828 19.29 21.23 -23.87
CA GLY A 828 18.28 21.12 -22.84
C GLY A 828 16.85 21.39 -23.31
N PHE A 829 15.92 21.11 -22.39
CA PHE A 829 14.48 21.11 -22.62
C PHE A 829 13.97 22.42 -23.23
N THR A 830 14.22 23.55 -22.57
CA THR A 830 13.65 24.85 -22.94
C THR A 830 14.09 25.31 -24.33
N HIS A 831 15.36 25.11 -24.67
CA HIS A 831 15.87 25.50 -25.98
C HIS A 831 15.23 24.66 -27.10
N ALA A 832 15.13 23.34 -26.92
CA ALA A 832 14.48 22.45 -27.87
C ALA A 832 12.99 22.80 -28.07
N VAL A 833 12.27 23.03 -26.98
CA VAL A 833 10.88 23.48 -27.02
C VAL A 833 10.75 24.76 -27.86
N ASN A 834 11.58 25.77 -27.62
CA ASN A 834 11.52 27.03 -28.36
C ASN A 834 11.79 26.88 -29.86
N LEU A 835 12.70 26.00 -30.27
CA LEU A 835 12.93 25.69 -31.69
C LEU A 835 11.68 25.08 -32.33
N GLY A 836 11.03 24.14 -31.63
CA GLY A 836 9.79 23.53 -32.10
C GLY A 836 8.64 24.53 -32.18
N LEU A 837 8.47 25.39 -31.16
CA LEU A 837 7.44 26.43 -31.15
C LEU A 837 7.61 27.44 -32.28
N ALA A 838 8.86 27.83 -32.57
CA ALA A 838 9.16 28.72 -33.69
C ALA A 838 8.90 28.08 -35.06
N ALA A 839 8.98 26.75 -35.14
CA ALA A 839 8.80 25.99 -36.36
C ALA A 839 7.35 25.57 -36.63
N ALA A 840 6.44 25.81 -35.68
CA ALA A 840 5.01 25.49 -35.73
C ALA A 840 4.26 26.39 -36.72
N LYS A 841 3.21 25.85 -37.35
CA LYS A 841 2.26 26.61 -38.17
C LYS A 841 1.68 27.79 -37.40
N THR A 842 1.47 28.92 -38.07
CA THR A 842 1.09 30.19 -37.44
C THR A 842 -0.41 30.29 -37.12
N ASP A 843 -1.25 29.53 -37.82
CA ASP A 843 -2.70 29.44 -37.62
C ASP A 843 -3.11 28.37 -36.60
N HIS A 844 -2.18 27.51 -36.18
CA HIS A 844 -2.39 26.47 -35.17
C HIS A 844 -2.31 27.03 -33.74
N ASP A 845 -3.03 26.43 -32.80
CA ASP A 845 -2.67 26.53 -31.38
C ASP A 845 -1.48 25.61 -31.07
N LEU A 846 -0.91 25.71 -29.87
CA LEU A 846 0.33 25.02 -29.52
C LEU A 846 0.08 24.02 -28.40
N MET A 847 0.81 22.91 -28.44
CA MET A 847 0.85 21.94 -27.35
C MET A 847 2.28 21.51 -27.12
N LEU A 848 2.73 21.55 -25.86
CA LEU A 848 3.98 20.91 -25.45
C LEU A 848 3.65 19.51 -24.96
N LEU A 849 4.48 18.53 -25.30
CA LEU A 849 4.30 17.14 -24.86
C LEU A 849 5.66 16.46 -24.68
N ASN A 850 5.95 15.92 -23.49
CA ASN A 850 7.14 15.12 -23.27
C ASN A 850 7.12 13.83 -24.10
N ASN A 851 8.31 13.33 -24.44
CA ASN A 851 8.46 12.10 -25.23
C ASN A 851 8.04 10.82 -24.48
N ASP A 852 7.81 10.87 -23.17
CA ASP A 852 7.33 9.77 -22.33
C ASP A 852 5.87 9.92 -21.87
N ALA A 853 5.12 10.78 -22.56
CA ALA A 853 3.70 11.01 -22.35
C ALA A 853 2.85 10.44 -23.50
N GLN A 854 1.68 9.89 -23.16
CA GLN A 854 0.70 9.38 -24.12
C GLN A 854 -0.61 10.13 -23.98
N VAL A 855 -1.14 10.63 -25.10
CA VAL A 855 -2.37 11.42 -25.13
C VAL A 855 -3.56 10.49 -25.36
N GLU A 856 -4.55 10.54 -24.47
CA GLU A 856 -5.76 9.75 -24.62
C GLU A 856 -6.73 10.39 -25.63
N PRO A 857 -7.57 9.59 -26.33
CA PRO A 857 -8.59 10.11 -27.24
C PRO A 857 -9.51 11.15 -26.58
N GLY A 858 -9.74 12.28 -27.25
CA GLY A 858 -10.59 13.37 -26.77
C GLY A 858 -9.88 14.38 -25.86
N ALA A 859 -8.66 14.10 -25.40
CA ALA A 859 -7.94 14.99 -24.49
C ALA A 859 -7.60 16.33 -25.14
N LEU A 860 -7.19 16.31 -26.42
CA LEU A 860 -6.81 17.53 -27.13
C LEU A 860 -8.02 18.43 -27.43
N GLU A 861 -9.13 17.81 -27.81
CA GLU A 861 -10.41 18.48 -28.03
C GLU A 861 -10.94 19.10 -26.73
N ALA A 862 -10.87 18.38 -25.61
CA ALA A 862 -11.26 18.90 -24.30
C ALA A 862 -10.41 20.11 -23.88
N MET A 863 -9.09 20.08 -24.13
CA MET A 863 -8.23 21.23 -23.85
C MET A 863 -8.54 22.44 -24.74
N GLN A 864 -8.77 22.25 -26.05
CA GLN A 864 -9.13 23.35 -26.94
C GLN A 864 -10.53 23.92 -26.61
N LEU A 865 -11.48 23.06 -26.25
CA LEU A 865 -12.81 23.49 -25.82
C LEU A 865 -12.71 24.36 -24.56
N ALA A 866 -11.95 23.93 -23.56
CA ALA A 866 -11.70 24.71 -22.36
C ALA A 866 -11.01 26.05 -22.69
N ALA A 867 -10.00 26.03 -23.56
CA ALA A 867 -9.28 27.24 -23.97
C ALA A 867 -10.17 28.29 -24.66
N THR A 868 -11.25 27.86 -25.32
CA THR A 868 -12.17 28.75 -26.03
C THR A 868 -13.35 29.22 -25.18
N GLN A 869 -13.76 28.44 -24.18
CA GLN A 869 -14.96 28.73 -23.38
C GLN A 869 -14.65 29.38 -22.03
N LEU A 870 -13.47 29.12 -21.45
CA LEU A 870 -13.14 29.61 -20.12
C LEU A 870 -12.65 31.07 -20.17
N PRO A 871 -13.09 31.91 -19.21
CA PRO A 871 -12.73 33.32 -19.20
C PRO A 871 -11.23 33.50 -18.98
N GLU A 872 -10.63 34.44 -19.71
CA GLU A 872 -9.22 34.84 -19.53
C GLU A 872 -8.25 33.65 -19.62
N CYS A 873 -8.60 32.59 -20.36
CA CYS A 873 -7.80 31.38 -20.43
C CYS A 873 -6.45 31.63 -21.13
N GLY A 874 -5.36 31.51 -20.37
CA GLY A 874 -3.99 31.61 -20.87
C GLY A 874 -3.39 30.25 -21.20
N LEU A 875 -3.55 29.26 -20.33
CA LEU A 875 -3.01 27.90 -20.50
C LEU A 875 -4.04 26.87 -20.06
N VAL A 876 -4.02 25.70 -20.70
CA VAL A 876 -4.81 24.54 -20.28
C VAL A 876 -3.89 23.36 -20.07
N VAL A 877 -4.09 22.63 -18.97
CA VAL A 877 -3.34 21.42 -18.67
C VAL A 877 -4.28 20.23 -18.40
N PRO A 878 -3.92 19.02 -18.86
CA PRO A 878 -4.73 17.83 -18.63
C PRO A 878 -4.47 17.24 -17.25
N GLN A 879 -5.21 16.18 -16.92
CA GLN A 879 -4.77 15.22 -15.91
C GLN A 879 -3.40 14.67 -16.29
N GLN A 880 -2.47 14.67 -15.32
CA GLN A 880 -1.19 13.99 -15.40
C GLN A 880 -1.31 12.64 -14.70
N ILE A 881 -1.71 11.60 -15.42
CA ILE A 881 -1.87 10.27 -14.83
C ILE A 881 -0.50 9.61 -14.66
N LEU A 882 -0.07 9.44 -13.41
CA LEU A 882 1.09 8.59 -13.10
C LEU A 882 0.64 7.14 -12.91
N PRO A 883 1.42 6.14 -13.37
CA PRO A 883 1.18 4.74 -13.05
C PRO A 883 1.25 4.47 -11.53
N GLY A 884 0.49 3.48 -11.08
CA GLY A 884 0.60 2.97 -9.71
C GLY A 884 2.01 2.46 -9.39
N GLY A 885 2.42 2.59 -8.14
CA GLY A 885 3.77 2.27 -7.66
C GLY A 885 4.80 3.38 -7.90
N THR A 886 4.40 4.52 -8.49
CA THR A 886 5.31 5.66 -8.68
C THR A 886 5.64 6.33 -7.34
N PRO A 887 6.94 6.46 -6.95
CA PRO A 887 7.32 6.93 -5.61
C PRO A 887 6.79 8.32 -5.22
N THR A 888 6.61 9.22 -6.18
CA THR A 888 6.19 10.60 -5.93
C THR A 888 4.67 10.79 -5.91
N LEU A 889 3.88 9.75 -6.17
CA LEU A 889 2.42 9.86 -6.32
C LEU A 889 1.78 10.44 -5.05
N THR A 890 2.08 9.89 -3.89
CA THR A 890 1.54 10.36 -2.59
C THR A 890 2.18 11.65 -2.11
N THR A 891 3.33 12.06 -2.66
CA THR A 891 3.88 13.41 -2.44
C THR A 891 2.99 14.47 -3.10
N HIS A 892 2.40 14.17 -4.25
CA HIS A 892 1.46 15.04 -4.95
C HIS A 892 0.03 14.93 -4.41
N VAL A 893 -0.45 13.70 -4.18
CA VAL A 893 -1.81 13.41 -3.71
C VAL A 893 -1.75 12.50 -2.47
N PRO A 894 -1.58 13.07 -1.26
CA PRO A 894 -1.32 12.29 -0.03
C PRO A 894 -2.36 11.22 0.29
N TYR A 895 -3.62 11.44 -0.08
CA TYR A 895 -4.69 10.49 0.20
C TYR A 895 -4.79 9.35 -0.82
N ALA A 896 -4.12 9.46 -1.97
CA ALA A 896 -4.21 8.45 -3.01
C ALA A 896 -3.68 7.07 -2.55
N ASP A 897 -4.31 6.01 -3.04
CA ASP A 897 -3.73 4.67 -3.08
C ASP A 897 -2.52 4.70 -4.03
N ALA A 898 -1.33 4.56 -3.46
CA ALA A 898 -0.06 4.66 -4.16
C ALA A 898 0.12 3.59 -5.24
N ASP A 899 -0.58 2.46 -5.15
CA ASP A 899 -0.48 1.35 -6.10
C ASP A 899 -1.43 1.49 -7.27
N GLN A 900 -2.28 2.52 -7.26
CA GLN A 900 -3.22 2.81 -8.33
C GLN A 900 -2.79 4.08 -9.08
N PRO A 901 -3.07 4.18 -10.39
CA PRO A 901 -2.82 5.41 -11.11
C PRO A 901 -3.63 6.57 -10.52
N CYS A 902 -3.08 7.78 -10.60
CA CYS A 902 -3.76 9.00 -10.14
C CYS A 902 -3.25 10.21 -10.92
N ASP A 903 -4.12 11.20 -11.08
CA ASP A 903 -3.71 12.53 -11.53
C ASP A 903 -2.86 13.20 -10.44
N VAL A 904 -1.70 13.72 -10.81
CA VAL A 904 -0.77 14.45 -9.93
C VAL A 904 -0.62 15.93 -10.30
N ASN A 905 -1.33 16.40 -11.33
CA ASN A 905 -1.23 17.79 -11.74
C ASN A 905 -1.93 18.71 -10.70
N LEU A 906 -3.00 18.22 -10.07
CA LEU A 906 -3.49 18.75 -8.80
C LEU A 906 -2.56 18.26 -7.68
N SER A 907 -1.77 19.17 -7.09
CA SER A 907 -0.55 18.78 -6.38
C SER A 907 -0.37 19.50 -5.04
N ALA A 908 -0.34 18.73 -3.95
CA ALA A 908 0.06 19.19 -2.63
C ALA A 908 1.50 19.72 -2.64
N HIS A 909 2.42 18.96 -3.25
CA HIS A 909 3.84 19.33 -3.37
C HIS A 909 4.06 20.67 -4.09
N HIS A 910 3.28 20.95 -5.13
CA HIS A 910 3.40 22.21 -5.87
C HIS A 910 2.65 23.37 -5.22
N GLY A 911 1.71 23.09 -4.30
CA GLY A 911 0.82 24.08 -3.72
C GLY A 911 0.09 24.89 -4.80
N ASN A 912 -0.34 24.22 -5.88
CA ASN A 912 -0.73 24.89 -7.12
C ASN A 912 -2.24 25.11 -7.28
N ILE A 913 -3.06 24.61 -6.36
CA ILE A 913 -4.52 24.78 -6.41
C ILE A 913 -4.87 26.17 -5.85
N VAL A 914 -5.64 26.96 -6.59
CA VAL A 914 -6.01 28.32 -6.17
C VAL A 914 -7.18 28.30 -5.18
N THR A 915 -8.42 28.46 -5.65
CA THR A 915 -9.61 28.46 -4.79
C THR A 915 -10.70 27.68 -5.49
N PRO A 916 -11.00 26.45 -5.03
CA PRO A 916 -12.09 25.67 -5.60
C PRO A 916 -13.43 26.40 -5.43
N PRO A 917 -14.34 26.31 -6.41
CA PRO A 917 -15.73 26.74 -6.23
C PRO A 917 -16.37 26.04 -5.04
N LEU A 918 -17.32 26.72 -4.38
CA LEU A 918 -18.01 26.15 -3.22
C LEU A 918 -18.77 24.87 -3.59
N LEU A 919 -19.52 24.90 -4.69
CA LEU A 919 -20.16 23.72 -5.30
C LEU A 919 -19.31 23.32 -6.52
N HIS A 920 -18.44 22.33 -6.33
CA HIS A 920 -17.45 21.94 -7.34
C HIS A 920 -17.78 20.60 -7.98
N ASP A 921 -17.67 20.52 -9.31
CA ASP A 921 -17.98 19.32 -10.10
C ASP A 921 -16.75 18.52 -10.57
N GLY A 922 -15.55 18.94 -10.16
CA GLY A 922 -14.31 18.24 -10.47
C GLY A 922 -13.88 18.29 -11.93
N ARG A 923 -14.52 19.10 -12.78
CA ARG A 923 -14.20 19.17 -14.22
C ARG A 923 -13.09 20.14 -14.57
N VAL A 924 -13.18 21.36 -14.03
CA VAL A 924 -12.27 22.46 -14.35
C VAL A 924 -11.84 23.14 -13.07
N LEU A 925 -10.55 23.38 -12.92
CA LEU A 925 -10.00 24.08 -11.76
C LEU A 925 -8.93 25.08 -12.19
N GLU A 926 -8.94 26.27 -11.60
CA GLU A 926 -7.84 27.22 -11.77
C GLU A 926 -6.64 26.78 -10.91
N ILE A 927 -5.47 26.73 -11.52
CA ILE A 927 -4.19 26.43 -10.86
C ILE A 927 -3.20 27.58 -11.06
N SER A 928 -2.25 27.73 -10.14
CA SER A 928 -1.21 28.77 -10.20
C SER A 928 0.04 28.32 -10.98
N PHE A 929 0.25 27.02 -11.11
CA PHE A 929 1.42 26.44 -11.75
C PHE A 929 1.14 25.02 -12.23
N ALA A 930 1.72 24.64 -13.37
CA ALA A 930 1.79 23.24 -13.79
C ALA A 930 3.17 22.95 -14.40
N PRO A 931 3.75 21.77 -14.14
CA PRO A 931 4.94 21.33 -14.86
C PRO A 931 4.61 21.10 -16.32
N PHE A 932 5.49 21.51 -17.24
CA PHE A 932 5.23 21.41 -18.69
C PHE A 932 5.55 20.01 -19.25
N PHE A 933 5.06 18.96 -18.59
CA PHE A 933 5.05 17.61 -19.19
C PHE A 933 4.07 17.54 -20.36
N CYS A 934 2.96 18.28 -20.24
CA CYS A 934 1.93 18.46 -21.23
C CYS A 934 1.17 19.76 -20.95
N VAL A 935 1.17 20.69 -21.89
CA VAL A 935 0.42 21.96 -21.75
C VAL A 935 -0.09 22.43 -23.11
N TYR A 936 -1.35 22.85 -23.14
CA TYR A 936 -1.98 23.50 -24.28
C TYR A 936 -1.89 25.02 -24.15
N ILE A 937 -1.40 25.67 -25.20
CA ILE A 937 -1.12 27.10 -25.25
C ILE A 937 -1.90 27.68 -26.44
N PRO A 938 -2.96 28.47 -26.20
CA PRO A 938 -3.62 29.24 -27.24
C PRO A 938 -2.60 30.08 -28.01
N ARG A 939 -2.74 30.18 -29.34
CA ARG A 939 -1.80 30.93 -30.18
C ARG A 939 -1.63 32.37 -29.72
N GLU A 940 -2.71 33.00 -29.27
CA GLU A 940 -2.69 34.37 -28.80
C GLU A 940 -1.88 34.52 -27.49
N THR A 941 -1.99 33.57 -26.57
CA THR A 941 -1.15 33.55 -25.36
C THR A 941 0.32 33.51 -25.73
N TYR A 942 0.73 32.62 -26.65
CA TYR A 942 2.12 32.55 -27.11
C TYR A 942 2.58 33.85 -27.80
N ARG A 943 1.71 34.48 -28.59
CA ARG A 943 2.01 35.77 -29.25
C ARG A 943 2.28 36.88 -28.24
N LEU A 944 1.59 36.88 -27.10
CA LEU A 944 1.73 37.88 -26.04
C LEU A 944 2.87 37.57 -25.08
N ALA A 945 3.02 36.31 -24.66
CA ALA A 945 4.02 35.86 -23.69
C ALA A 945 5.42 35.72 -24.32
N GLY A 946 5.49 35.37 -25.61
CA GLY A 946 6.74 35.02 -26.29
C GLY A 946 7.16 33.56 -26.04
N PRO A 947 8.41 33.19 -26.39
CA PRO A 947 8.96 31.87 -26.13
C PRO A 947 9.25 31.65 -24.64
N LEU A 948 9.47 30.39 -24.24
CA LEU A 948 9.91 30.06 -22.89
C LEU A 948 11.28 30.67 -22.60
N ASP A 949 11.54 31.04 -21.34
CA ASP A 949 12.81 31.66 -20.94
C ASP A 949 13.96 30.65 -20.89
N ALA A 950 14.63 30.44 -22.03
CA ALA A 950 15.84 29.62 -22.13
C ALA A 950 17.10 30.29 -21.55
N GLN A 951 17.02 31.59 -21.25
CA GLN A 951 18.14 32.39 -20.81
C GLN A 951 18.32 32.29 -19.29
N PHE A 952 17.28 32.60 -18.53
CA PHE A 952 17.29 32.64 -17.06
C PHE A 952 16.52 31.48 -16.43
N GLY A 953 15.60 30.87 -17.17
CA GLY A 953 14.76 29.74 -16.74
C GLY A 953 15.19 28.40 -17.31
N ARG A 954 16.50 28.16 -17.47
CA ARG A 954 16.99 26.94 -18.14
C ARG A 954 16.37 25.66 -17.53
N HIS A 955 15.87 24.75 -18.39
CA HIS A 955 15.22 23.48 -18.02
C HIS A 955 13.87 23.67 -17.28
N TYR A 956 13.61 22.88 -16.23
CA TYR A 956 12.35 22.80 -15.47
C TYR A 956 12.04 24.04 -14.61
N ARG A 957 12.68 25.17 -14.88
CA ARG A 957 12.35 26.47 -14.27
C ARG A 957 11.58 27.36 -15.24
N SER A 958 11.72 27.11 -16.54
CA SER A 958 11.07 27.90 -17.59
C SER A 958 9.56 27.78 -17.59
N ASP A 959 9.02 26.63 -17.20
CA ASP A 959 7.59 26.42 -16.98
C ASP A 959 7.05 27.30 -15.85
N ARG A 960 7.78 27.42 -14.72
CA ARG A 960 7.41 28.32 -13.61
C ARG A 960 7.41 29.78 -14.06
N ILE A 961 8.49 30.23 -14.71
CA ILE A 961 8.59 31.60 -15.23
C ILE A 961 7.49 31.87 -16.26
N TYR A 962 7.19 30.92 -17.14
CA TYR A 962 6.14 31.08 -18.15
C TYR A 962 4.75 31.15 -17.52
N CYS A 963 4.46 30.34 -16.50
CA CYS A 963 3.24 30.44 -15.72
C CYS A 963 3.11 31.82 -15.05
N ASP A 964 4.19 32.34 -14.47
CA ASP A 964 4.21 33.66 -13.83
C ASP A 964 4.00 34.79 -14.84
N VAL A 965 4.60 34.71 -16.04
CA VAL A 965 4.37 35.66 -17.13
C VAL A 965 2.90 35.66 -17.55
N VAL A 966 2.33 34.49 -17.80
CA VAL A 966 0.92 34.35 -18.21
C VAL A 966 -0.01 34.91 -17.13
N ARG A 967 0.21 34.57 -15.85
CA ARG A 967 -0.66 34.98 -14.74
C ARG A 967 -0.50 36.43 -14.37
N HIS A 968 0.74 36.88 -14.16
CA HIS A 968 1.01 38.17 -13.54
C HIS A 968 1.26 39.30 -14.55
N LEU A 969 1.85 39.00 -15.71
CA LEU A 969 2.08 40.03 -16.74
C LEU A 969 0.91 40.15 -17.71
N LEU A 970 0.27 39.03 -18.08
CA LEU A 970 -0.84 39.05 -19.03
C LEU A 970 -2.23 39.05 -18.36
N GLY A 971 -2.32 38.77 -17.06
CA GLY A 971 -3.59 38.67 -16.34
C GLY A 971 -4.45 37.49 -16.78
N LEU A 972 -3.84 36.45 -17.37
CA LEU A 972 -4.53 35.27 -17.86
C LEU A 972 -4.47 34.12 -16.84
N ARG A 973 -5.38 33.17 -16.96
CA ARG A 973 -5.55 32.05 -16.03
C ARG A 973 -4.98 30.75 -16.59
N ILE A 974 -4.65 29.83 -15.70
CA ILE A 974 -4.23 28.47 -16.04
C ILE A 974 -5.30 27.53 -15.53
N TYR A 975 -5.82 26.70 -16.42
CA TYR A 975 -6.89 25.76 -16.10
C TYR A 975 -6.43 24.32 -16.20
N HIS A 976 -6.62 23.57 -15.12
CA HIS A 976 -6.64 22.11 -15.14
C HIS A 976 -7.99 21.62 -15.62
N VAL A 977 -7.99 20.63 -16.51
CA VAL A 977 -9.21 20.05 -17.11
C VAL A 977 -9.19 18.54 -16.95
N SER A 978 -10.11 18.01 -16.14
CA SER A 978 -10.21 16.57 -15.90
C SER A 978 -10.85 15.79 -17.04
N ASP A 979 -11.50 16.45 -18.00
CA ASP A 979 -11.95 15.77 -19.23
C ASP A 979 -10.79 15.50 -20.22
N ALA A 980 -9.58 16.04 -19.95
CA ALA A 980 -8.38 15.76 -20.72
C ALA A 980 -7.42 14.85 -19.94
N CYS A 981 -7.04 13.70 -20.51
CA CYS A 981 -6.20 12.70 -19.85
C CYS A 981 -4.91 12.46 -20.63
N VAL A 982 -3.77 12.53 -19.93
CA VAL A 982 -2.46 12.19 -20.49
C VAL A 982 -1.71 11.31 -19.50
N VAL A 983 -1.28 10.13 -19.95
CA VAL A 983 -0.52 9.17 -19.14
C VAL A 983 0.96 9.49 -19.24
N HIS A 984 1.62 9.71 -18.10
CA HIS A 984 3.03 10.08 -18.02
C HIS A 984 3.83 8.90 -17.42
N LYS A 985 4.62 8.21 -18.25
CA LYS A 985 5.32 6.97 -17.87
C LYS A 985 6.49 7.18 -16.90
N LEU A 986 7.03 8.40 -16.81
CA LEU A 986 8.18 8.76 -15.97
C LEU A 986 9.36 7.79 -16.15
N GLN A 987 9.84 7.59 -17.39
CA GLN A 987 10.91 6.62 -17.69
C GLN A 987 12.19 7.24 -18.28
N LYS A 988 13.32 6.76 -17.71
CA LYS A 988 14.69 6.62 -18.26
C LYS A 988 15.53 7.87 -18.55
N SER A 989 15.01 9.02 -18.96
CA SER A 989 15.88 10.13 -19.42
C SER A 989 16.72 10.78 -18.30
N THR A 990 16.14 11.06 -17.13
CA THR A 990 16.84 11.61 -15.95
C THR A 990 17.83 10.62 -15.32
N ARG A 991 17.51 9.32 -15.33
CA ARG A 991 18.36 8.26 -14.76
C ARG A 991 19.58 7.93 -15.63
N VAL A 992 19.47 8.10 -16.96
CA VAL A 992 20.61 7.95 -17.88
C VAL A 992 21.62 9.10 -17.70
N LEU A 993 21.14 10.30 -17.40
CA LEU A 993 21.97 11.48 -17.13
C LEU A 993 22.76 11.37 -15.82
N SER A 994 22.22 10.75 -14.77
CA SER A 994 22.97 10.52 -13.51
C SER A 994 24.09 9.48 -13.66
N GLY A 995 23.98 8.54 -14.61
CA GLY A 995 25.00 7.53 -14.89
C GLY A 995 26.12 7.97 -15.84
N ARG A 996 25.89 9.02 -16.65
CA ARG A 996 26.86 9.55 -17.62
C ARG A 996 27.30 10.97 -17.20
N SER A 997 28.30 11.04 -16.32
CA SER A 997 28.98 12.26 -15.86
C SER A 997 28.18 13.21 -14.94
N ASN A 998 28.71 13.44 -13.73
CA ASN A 998 28.25 14.49 -12.80
C ASN A 998 28.14 15.87 -13.46
N SER A 999 28.92 16.18 -14.49
CA SER A 999 28.96 17.53 -15.06
C SER A 999 27.73 17.90 -15.89
N GLN A 1000 27.17 17.00 -16.69
CA GLN A 1000 25.97 17.27 -17.51
C GLN A 1000 24.72 17.27 -16.64
N PHE A 1001 24.62 16.33 -15.69
CA PHE A 1001 23.56 16.32 -14.69
C PHE A 1001 23.58 17.61 -13.83
N ASP A 1002 24.75 18.00 -13.29
CA ASP A 1002 24.87 19.25 -12.54
C ASP A 1002 24.57 20.48 -13.41
N LEU A 1003 24.94 20.48 -14.70
CA LEU A 1003 24.61 21.56 -15.63
C LEU A 1003 23.10 21.68 -15.89
N MET A 1004 22.36 20.56 -15.89
CA MET A 1004 20.94 20.52 -16.21
C MET A 1004 20.04 20.72 -14.99
N PHE A 1005 20.47 20.27 -13.81
CA PHE A 1005 19.63 20.22 -12.60
C PHE A 1005 20.12 21.12 -11.46
N LYS A 1006 21.42 21.42 -11.38
CA LYS A 1006 22.00 22.19 -10.26
C LYS A 1006 22.44 23.61 -10.64
N LYS A 1007 22.95 23.81 -11.85
CA LYS A 1007 23.44 25.12 -12.33
C LYS A 1007 22.41 25.82 -13.20
N ASN A 1008 22.20 27.10 -12.92
CA ASN A 1008 21.32 27.98 -13.70
C ASN A 1008 21.99 28.57 -14.95
N GLN A 1009 23.30 28.39 -15.13
CA GLN A 1009 24.06 29.09 -16.17
C GLN A 1009 24.54 28.15 -17.26
N TRP A 1010 24.42 28.65 -18.49
CA TRP A 1010 25.22 28.20 -19.62
C TRP A 1010 26.70 28.48 -19.36
N ASP A 1011 27.58 27.59 -19.80
CA ASP A 1011 29.00 27.93 -19.85
C ASP A 1011 29.23 29.16 -20.73
N GLU A 1012 30.30 29.91 -20.44
CA GLU A 1012 30.58 31.18 -21.09
C GLU A 1012 30.62 31.10 -22.63
N PRO A 1013 31.24 30.07 -23.26
CA PRO A 1013 31.17 29.86 -24.70
C PRO A 1013 29.73 29.69 -25.23
N THR A 1014 28.95 28.78 -24.65
CA THR A 1014 27.58 28.49 -25.10
C THR A 1014 26.65 29.68 -24.88
N ARG A 1015 26.80 30.38 -23.76
CA ARG A 1015 26.06 31.61 -23.47
C ARG A 1015 26.29 32.68 -24.55
N ARG A 1016 27.55 32.87 -24.96
CA ARG A 1016 27.91 33.84 -26.01
C ARG A 1016 27.37 33.43 -27.36
N SER A 1017 27.44 32.14 -27.73
CA SER A 1017 26.93 31.67 -29.03
C SER A 1017 25.42 31.79 -29.14
N LEU A 1018 24.68 31.60 -28.04
CA LEU A 1018 23.23 31.78 -27.97
C LEU A 1018 22.78 33.25 -27.78
N GLY A 1019 23.72 34.19 -27.61
CA GLY A 1019 23.41 35.60 -27.39
C GLY A 1019 22.80 35.90 -26.01
N PHE A 1020 22.96 35.01 -25.04
CA PHE A 1020 22.39 35.13 -23.70
C PHE A 1020 23.26 36.00 -22.79
N ARG A 1021 22.64 36.68 -21.82
CA ARG A 1021 23.33 37.50 -20.79
C ARG A 1021 23.50 36.68 -19.50
N LYS A 1022 24.58 36.94 -18.76
CA LYS A 1022 24.80 36.38 -17.42
C LYS A 1022 23.89 37.09 -16.40
N ALA A 1023 23.16 36.34 -15.59
CA ALA A 1023 22.39 36.88 -14.48
C ALA A 1023 23.34 37.37 -13.37
N VAL A 1024 23.17 38.61 -12.92
CA VAL A 1024 24.00 39.19 -11.84
C VAL A 1024 23.66 38.63 -10.46
N TRP A 1025 22.47 38.06 -10.29
CA TRP A 1025 21.91 37.55 -9.04
C TRP A 1025 22.15 36.05 -8.83
N ASP A 1026 22.72 35.37 -9.82
CA ASP A 1026 22.95 33.92 -9.83
C ASP A 1026 24.45 33.69 -9.62
N ILE A 1027 24.88 33.75 -8.36
CA ILE A 1027 26.28 33.85 -7.91
C ILE A 1027 26.87 32.48 -7.59
#